data_AF-A0A4Z0P3C4-F1
#
_entry.id   AF-A0A4Z0P3C4-F1
#
_cell.length_a   1.000
_cell.length_b   1.000
_cell.length_c   1.000
_cell.angle_alpha   90.00
_cell.angle_beta   90.00
_cell.angle_gamma   90.00
#
_symmetry.space_group_name_H-M   'P 1'
#
loop_
_entity.id
_entity.type
_entity.pdbx_description
1 polymer ?
#
loop_
_entity_poly.entity_id
_entity_poly.type
_entity_poly.pdbx_seq_one_letter_code
_entity_poly.pdbx_strand_id
1 'polypeptide(L)'
;MSIRKILLSGGLVVGIHSVTQAQHAVWANKVVAVSSQKAEGKEAFSPEKVLGEPNALPLGQASNEAWIPRKEGTNEFIEVRFSKSLVAKQVTVIENFNPGAVAKIELVDTRGQKHQVYENKEPGPIPEAFRALQVTFSPSTYRTIGVVVSLNTKSVNGVNQIDAIGIADVAETMVKKEFQAEKNAVSFDSAMVNLGPNVNTKYVDTHPVISPDGRTLFFARQESPQNVGGAKDPQDVWYSTLQNAQKKTWSQAKNIGSPINTPGPNGLASVSSDGNTALLINVYKPDGSLDPKGLSMTRRTKTGWSQPEKVTIDDYYNDDPENVDYYLGTSGKVLLMAVDRKDGQGQQDIFVSFRKEDGEGWTKPRNLGSNINTKKPEFAPFLAADGKTLYFASEGWGGYGKSDIFYSKRLDDSWTNWTKPRNLGSTVNSTDFDAYYTVSAAGEEAYLVSARKGIDNSKDIFRINLTPTFRPEVVTLVRGRVLDAATKKPIVATIHYENLLTGEEIGVAETSPVDGSYTIVLPSGAHYGYRAESKEYLAESDNLDVTDRQKYSEVNQDLYLVPFAVGQTIKLNNIFFAQSKYTLRETSYPELQRLIKTLKAYPQVEIKIEGHTDNQGDPALNLKLSQDRVNEVKKYIVSKGVSSSRITTEGFGDKKPIASNDQEETRRLNRRVEFRITKK
;
A
#
# COMPACT_ATOMS: atom_id res chain seq x y z
N MET A 1 -58.57 -40.84 -33.49
CA MET A 1 -58.31 -41.02 -32.04
C MET A 1 -56.93 -40.45 -31.71
N SER A 2 -56.91 -39.41 -30.87
CA SER A 2 -55.79 -38.89 -30.06
C SER A 2 -54.35 -38.94 -30.62
N ILE A 3 -53.89 -37.82 -31.18
CA ILE A 3 -52.46 -37.47 -31.28
C ILE A 3 -52.09 -36.71 -29.99
N ARG A 4 -51.29 -37.32 -29.10
CA ARG A 4 -50.60 -36.59 -28.02
C ARG A 4 -49.21 -36.20 -28.51
N LYS A 5 -49.07 -34.93 -28.92
CA LYS A 5 -47.77 -34.25 -29.05
C LYS A 5 -47.39 -33.71 -27.67
N ILE A 6 -46.23 -34.12 -27.16
CA ILE A 6 -45.55 -33.48 -26.04
C ILE A 6 -44.85 -32.25 -26.64
N LEU A 7 -45.31 -31.05 -26.28
CA LEU A 7 -44.68 -29.79 -26.62
C LEU A 7 -44.03 -29.23 -25.34
N LEU A 8 -42.69 -29.19 -25.36
CA LEU A 8 -41.88 -28.33 -24.49
C LEU A 8 -42.20 -26.88 -24.84
N SER A 9 -42.77 -26.13 -23.91
CA SER A 9 -42.87 -24.66 -23.99
C SER A 9 -41.78 -24.04 -23.14
N GLY A 10 -40.88 -23.30 -23.78
CA GLY A 10 -39.81 -22.54 -23.15
C GLY A 10 -40.33 -21.42 -22.26
N GLY A 11 -39.76 -21.33 -21.05
CA GLY A 11 -39.88 -20.16 -20.19
C GLY A 11 -38.71 -19.22 -20.45
N LEU A 12 -38.98 -18.11 -21.14
CA LEU A 12 -38.11 -16.96 -21.26
C LEU A 12 -37.98 -16.32 -19.86
N VAL A 13 -36.85 -16.51 -19.18
CA VAL A 13 -36.56 -15.77 -17.94
C VAL A 13 -36.17 -14.35 -18.35
N VAL A 14 -37.15 -13.45 -18.37
CA VAL A 14 -36.90 -12.01 -18.38
C VAL A 14 -36.34 -11.66 -17.00
N GLY A 15 -35.02 -11.60 -16.90
CA GLY A 15 -34.34 -11.09 -15.73
C GLY A 15 -34.68 -9.62 -15.56
N ILE A 16 -35.57 -9.31 -14.61
CA ILE A 16 -35.79 -7.95 -14.14
C ILE A 16 -34.47 -7.50 -13.52
N HIS A 17 -33.69 -6.72 -14.26
CA HIS A 17 -32.58 -5.97 -13.70
C HIS A 17 -33.19 -4.94 -12.74
N SER A 18 -33.14 -5.24 -11.45
CA SER A 18 -33.28 -4.20 -10.43
C SER A 18 -32.10 -3.26 -10.59
N VAL A 19 -32.34 -2.14 -11.28
CA VAL A 19 -31.42 -1.00 -11.26
C VAL A 19 -31.35 -0.56 -9.81
N THR A 20 -30.27 -0.90 -9.13
CA THR A 20 -29.93 -0.36 -7.81
C THR A 20 -29.75 1.14 -7.98
N GLN A 21 -30.77 1.90 -7.60
CA GLN A 21 -30.72 3.35 -7.60
C GLN A 21 -29.67 3.77 -6.57
N ALA A 22 -28.52 4.27 -7.03
CA ALA A 22 -27.45 4.75 -6.16
C ALA A 22 -28.01 5.83 -5.22
N GLN A 23 -27.70 5.72 -3.92
CA GLN A 23 -28.02 6.72 -2.91
C GLN A 23 -27.33 8.06 -3.27
N HIS A 24 -28.09 9.14 -3.47
CA HIS A 24 -27.51 10.46 -3.76
C HIS A 24 -27.53 11.32 -2.50
N ALA A 25 -26.51 11.16 -1.65
CA ALA A 25 -26.19 12.11 -0.59
C ALA A 25 -25.26 13.21 -1.15
N VAL A 26 -25.50 14.46 -0.77
CA VAL A 26 -24.61 15.59 -1.08
C VAL A 26 -24.33 16.42 0.17
N TRP A 27 -23.08 16.85 0.30
CA TRP A 27 -22.61 17.67 1.42
C TRP A 27 -22.42 19.12 1.00
N ALA A 28 -22.48 20.03 1.97
CA ALA A 28 -22.33 21.46 1.77
C ALA A 28 -21.06 21.77 0.98
N ASN A 29 -21.16 22.62 -0.04
CA ASN A 29 -20.06 22.97 -0.92
C ASN A 29 -19.72 24.47 -0.88
N LYS A 30 -20.64 25.30 -0.38
CA LYS A 30 -20.44 26.74 -0.24
C LYS A 30 -21.20 27.28 0.97
N VAL A 31 -20.56 28.16 1.74
CA VAL A 31 -21.22 28.99 2.76
C VAL A 31 -21.79 30.24 2.08
N VAL A 32 -23.05 30.58 2.38
CA VAL A 32 -23.74 31.76 1.86
C VAL A 32 -23.78 32.87 2.89
N ALA A 33 -24.11 32.52 4.13
CA ALA A 33 -24.25 33.47 5.21
C ALA A 33 -24.06 32.79 6.57
N VAL A 34 -23.62 33.58 7.54
CA VAL A 34 -23.59 33.21 8.96
C VAL A 34 -24.05 34.38 9.81
N SER A 35 -24.60 34.10 10.99
CA SER A 35 -24.93 35.12 11.99
C SER A 35 -23.69 35.78 12.58
N SER A 36 -22.66 34.98 12.86
CA SER A 36 -21.38 35.42 13.40
C SER A 36 -20.30 34.35 13.17
N GLN A 37 -19.05 34.78 13.11
CA GLN A 37 -17.91 33.89 12.90
C GLN A 37 -16.74 34.24 13.81
N LYS A 38 -16.12 33.21 14.40
CA LYS A 38 -14.97 33.35 15.29
C LYS A 38 -13.68 33.71 14.51
N ALA A 39 -13.59 33.27 13.26
CA ALA A 39 -12.48 33.50 12.35
C ALA A 39 -12.99 33.58 10.90
N GLU A 40 -12.17 34.11 9.97
CA GLU A 40 -12.52 34.25 8.55
C GLU A 40 -11.80 33.21 7.67
N GLY A 41 -12.36 32.90 6.50
CA GLY A 41 -11.66 32.10 5.49
C GLY A 41 -11.43 30.64 5.93
N LYS A 42 -10.20 30.13 5.81
CA LYS A 42 -9.88 28.72 6.14
C LYS A 42 -9.34 28.52 7.56
N GLU A 43 -9.39 29.56 8.38
CA GLU A 43 -8.87 29.54 9.75
C GLU A 43 -9.67 28.58 10.65
N ALA A 44 -9.09 28.22 11.79
CA ALA A 44 -9.76 27.37 12.77
C ALA A 44 -11.12 27.97 13.16
N PHE A 45 -12.14 27.11 13.24
CA PHE A 45 -13.51 27.49 13.62
C PHE A 45 -14.28 28.40 12.65
N SER A 46 -13.75 28.65 11.45
CA SER A 46 -14.46 29.44 10.44
C SER A 46 -15.70 28.69 9.90
N PRO A 47 -16.67 29.40 9.30
CA PRO A 47 -17.84 28.80 8.67
C PRO A 47 -17.50 27.78 7.57
N GLU A 48 -16.38 27.98 6.87
CA GLU A 48 -15.90 27.15 5.78
C GLU A 48 -15.56 25.72 6.24
N LYS A 49 -15.38 25.51 7.54
CA LYS A 49 -15.21 24.18 8.13
C LYS A 49 -16.43 23.26 7.96
N VAL A 50 -17.62 23.83 7.71
CA VAL A 50 -18.85 23.05 7.45
C VAL A 50 -18.89 22.42 6.04
N LEU A 51 -17.93 22.74 5.18
CA LEU A 51 -17.92 22.32 3.79
C LEU A 51 -17.31 20.92 3.61
N GLY A 52 -17.99 20.09 2.84
CA GLY A 52 -17.59 18.72 2.57
C GLY A 52 -18.20 17.72 3.55
N GLU A 53 -17.71 16.49 3.47
CA GLU A 53 -18.09 15.45 4.43
C GLU A 53 -17.51 15.75 5.82
N PRO A 54 -18.14 15.24 6.89
CA PRO A 54 -17.68 15.44 8.27
C PRO A 54 -16.22 15.06 8.43
N ASN A 55 -15.41 15.88 9.11
CA ASN A 55 -13.98 15.63 9.33
C ASN A 55 -13.45 16.13 10.68
N ALA A 56 -14.30 16.74 11.52
CA ALA A 56 -13.92 17.22 12.83
C ALA A 56 -13.80 16.07 13.85
N LEU A 57 -12.57 15.65 14.12
CA LEU A 57 -12.21 14.70 15.17
C LEU A 57 -11.45 15.43 16.30
N PRO A 58 -11.38 14.87 17.53
CA PRO A 58 -12.22 13.79 18.06
C PRO A 58 -13.69 14.22 18.18
N LEU A 59 -14.62 13.30 17.91
CA LEU A 59 -16.02 13.53 18.25
C LEU A 59 -16.19 13.66 19.78
N GLY A 60 -16.98 14.63 20.21
CA GLY A 60 -17.21 14.91 21.63
C GLY A 60 -16.16 15.81 22.27
N GLN A 61 -15.25 16.39 21.48
CA GLN A 61 -14.30 17.42 21.91
C GLN A 61 -14.29 18.57 20.91
N ALA A 62 -13.93 19.78 21.38
CA ALA A 62 -13.81 20.93 20.49
C ALA A 62 -12.70 20.70 19.46
N SER A 63 -13.01 20.89 18.17
CA SER A 63 -12.08 20.68 17.06
C SER A 63 -11.89 21.95 16.23
N ASN A 64 -10.66 22.21 15.78
CA ASN A 64 -10.34 23.34 14.90
C ASN A 64 -10.99 23.21 13.51
N GLU A 65 -11.43 22.00 13.16
CA GLU A 65 -12.05 21.65 11.88
C GLU A 65 -13.59 21.73 11.91
N ALA A 66 -14.20 22.41 12.88
CA ALA A 66 -15.64 22.64 12.93
C ALA A 66 -15.99 24.10 13.22
N TRP A 67 -17.09 24.60 12.65
CA TRP A 67 -17.53 25.98 12.81
C TRP A 67 -18.04 26.27 14.24
N ILE A 68 -17.70 27.46 14.76
CA ILE A 68 -18.24 28.01 16.01
C ILE A 68 -18.82 29.41 15.76
N PRO A 69 -20.05 29.70 16.20
CA PRO A 69 -20.56 31.08 16.29
C PRO A 69 -19.69 31.94 17.22
N ARG A 70 -19.39 33.19 16.84
CA ARG A 70 -18.51 34.08 17.63
C ARG A 70 -19.03 34.36 19.03
N LYS A 71 -20.35 34.37 19.19
CA LYS A 71 -21.05 34.77 20.41
C LYS A 71 -22.21 33.83 20.72
N GLU A 72 -22.63 33.84 21.98
CA GLU A 72 -23.86 33.18 22.39
C GLU A 72 -25.08 34.00 21.95
N GLY A 73 -26.10 33.31 21.43
CA GLY A 73 -27.30 33.91 20.88
C GLY A 73 -28.46 32.93 20.82
N THR A 74 -29.68 33.45 20.74
CA THR A 74 -30.89 32.63 20.59
C THR A 74 -31.21 32.29 19.13
N ASN A 75 -30.44 32.82 18.19
CA ASN A 75 -30.66 32.67 16.75
C ASN A 75 -29.35 32.80 15.94
N GLU A 76 -28.28 32.14 16.41
CA GLU A 76 -27.08 32.01 15.59
C GLU A 76 -27.40 31.07 14.40
N PHE A 77 -26.87 31.31 13.20
CA PHE A 77 -27.21 30.50 12.04
C PHE A 77 -26.05 30.36 11.07
N ILE A 78 -26.10 29.28 10.28
CA ILE A 78 -25.30 29.10 9.08
C ILE A 78 -26.21 28.69 7.91
N GLU A 79 -25.97 29.30 6.77
CA GLU A 79 -26.63 29.00 5.50
C GLU A 79 -25.62 28.47 4.49
N VAL A 80 -25.89 27.27 3.95
CA VAL A 80 -25.02 26.57 3.01
C VAL A 80 -25.72 26.29 1.67
N ARG A 81 -24.92 25.97 0.64
CA ARG A 81 -25.36 25.49 -0.68
C ARG A 81 -24.65 24.21 -1.07
N PHE A 82 -25.35 23.38 -1.83
CA PHE A 82 -24.84 22.14 -2.40
C PHE A 82 -24.41 22.35 -3.85
N SER A 83 -23.48 21.52 -4.33
CA SER A 83 -23.05 21.52 -5.73
C SER A 83 -24.13 21.00 -6.69
N LYS A 84 -25.13 20.27 -6.18
CA LYS A 84 -26.26 19.72 -6.93
C LYS A 84 -27.55 19.86 -6.12
N SER A 85 -28.66 20.15 -6.80
CA SER A 85 -29.99 20.14 -6.18
C SER A 85 -30.63 18.76 -6.26
N LEU A 86 -31.35 18.36 -5.21
CA LEU A 86 -32.09 17.10 -5.15
C LEU A 86 -33.43 17.27 -4.43
N VAL A 87 -34.35 16.34 -4.66
CA VAL A 87 -35.61 16.26 -3.90
C VAL A 87 -35.26 15.60 -2.57
N ALA A 88 -35.00 16.42 -1.55
CA ALA A 88 -34.51 15.92 -0.28
C ALA A 88 -35.63 15.15 0.44
N LYS A 89 -35.24 14.06 1.10
CA LYS A 89 -36.05 13.34 2.09
C LYS A 89 -35.40 13.35 3.48
N GLN A 90 -34.15 13.78 3.54
CA GLN A 90 -33.37 13.87 4.75
C GLN A 90 -32.45 15.10 4.71
N VAL A 91 -32.26 15.72 5.87
CA VAL A 91 -31.14 16.62 6.17
C VAL A 91 -30.36 16.05 7.34
N THR A 92 -29.04 16.17 7.29
CA THR A 92 -28.15 15.79 8.40
C THR A 92 -27.30 16.98 8.80
N VAL A 93 -27.21 17.21 10.11
CA VAL A 93 -26.32 18.19 10.74
C VAL A 93 -25.42 17.44 11.71
N ILE A 94 -24.11 17.56 11.54
CA ILE A 94 -23.13 16.96 12.46
C ILE A 94 -22.76 17.98 13.53
N GLU A 95 -23.28 17.78 14.73
CA GLU A 95 -22.87 18.49 15.94
C GLU A 95 -21.72 17.72 16.59
N ASN A 96 -20.48 18.00 16.19
CA ASN A 96 -19.29 17.24 16.62
C ASN A 96 -18.91 17.50 18.09
N PHE A 97 -19.37 18.60 18.70
CA PHE A 97 -19.13 18.91 20.11
C PHE A 97 -20.25 19.75 20.72
N ASN A 98 -20.62 19.40 21.96
CA ASN A 98 -21.64 20.08 22.77
C ASN A 98 -23.00 20.23 22.04
N PRO A 99 -23.60 19.10 21.59
CA PRO A 99 -24.83 19.12 20.80
C PRO A 99 -26.05 19.55 21.62
N GLY A 100 -27.13 19.89 20.90
CA GLY A 100 -28.43 20.22 21.49
C GLY A 100 -28.90 21.64 21.21
N ALA A 101 -28.01 22.51 20.72
CA ALA A 101 -28.33 23.90 20.40
C ALA A 101 -29.13 24.07 19.10
N VAL A 102 -29.16 23.08 18.19
CA VAL A 102 -29.94 23.20 16.94
C VAL A 102 -31.43 23.37 17.25
N ALA A 103 -31.94 24.57 16.96
CA ALA A 103 -33.30 24.99 17.23
C ALA A 103 -34.21 24.85 16.01
N LYS A 104 -33.68 25.05 14.80
CA LYS A 104 -34.48 25.01 13.57
C LYS A 104 -33.63 24.64 12.36
N ILE A 105 -34.19 23.86 11.44
CA ILE A 105 -33.59 23.58 10.13
C ILE A 105 -34.60 23.91 9.03
N GLU A 106 -34.14 24.70 8.05
CA GLU A 106 -34.90 25.10 6.87
C GLU A 106 -34.18 24.69 5.59
N LEU A 107 -34.90 24.09 4.66
CA LEU A 107 -34.40 23.82 3.31
C LEU A 107 -34.58 25.04 2.42
N VAL A 108 -33.58 25.35 1.61
CA VAL A 108 -33.65 26.41 0.60
C VAL A 108 -33.90 25.76 -0.75
N ASP A 109 -35.03 26.09 -1.39
CA ASP A 109 -35.34 25.61 -2.73
C ASP A 109 -34.56 26.37 -3.83
N THR A 110 -34.64 25.90 -5.07
CA THR A 110 -33.93 26.51 -6.21
C THR A 110 -34.39 27.94 -6.55
N ARG A 111 -35.49 28.43 -5.95
CA ARG A 111 -35.97 29.81 -6.08
C ARG A 111 -35.61 30.67 -4.86
N GLY A 112 -34.89 30.11 -3.89
CA GLY A 112 -34.50 30.78 -2.66
C GLY A 112 -35.57 30.78 -1.56
N GLN A 113 -36.70 30.08 -1.75
CA GLN A 113 -37.73 29.97 -0.72
C GLN A 113 -37.25 29.00 0.38
N LYS A 114 -37.45 29.40 1.64
CA LYS A 114 -37.10 28.61 2.83
C LYS A 114 -38.30 27.79 3.30
N HIS A 115 -38.07 26.51 3.57
CA HIS A 115 -39.08 25.55 3.99
C HIS A 115 -38.61 24.86 5.27
N GLN A 116 -39.29 25.10 6.40
CA GLN A 116 -38.93 24.51 7.68
C GLN A 116 -39.21 23.01 7.70
N VAL A 117 -38.21 22.22 8.10
CA VAL A 117 -38.32 20.76 8.20
C VAL A 117 -38.01 20.22 9.60
N TYR A 118 -37.47 21.06 10.49
CA TYR A 118 -37.17 20.71 11.87
C TYR A 118 -37.38 21.91 12.79
N GLU A 119 -37.89 21.64 13.99
CA GLU A 119 -37.99 22.60 15.08
C GLU A 119 -37.76 21.88 16.41
N ASN A 120 -36.86 22.42 17.23
CA ASN A 120 -36.72 22.06 18.62
C ASN A 120 -37.23 23.23 19.48
N LYS A 121 -38.36 23.02 20.15
CA LYS A 121 -39.00 24.04 20.99
C LYS A 121 -38.25 24.28 22.30
N GLU A 122 -37.46 23.31 22.73
CA GLU A 122 -36.67 23.37 23.96
C GLU A 122 -35.21 22.97 23.65
N PRO A 123 -34.45 23.81 22.92
CA PRO A 123 -33.00 23.60 22.77
C PRO A 123 -32.35 23.59 24.15
N GLY A 124 -31.38 22.69 24.34
CA GLY A 124 -30.75 22.45 25.62
C GLY A 124 -29.69 21.37 25.52
N PRO A 125 -28.80 21.24 26.52
CA PRO A 125 -27.73 20.25 26.51
C PRO A 125 -28.33 18.85 26.50
N ILE A 126 -27.75 17.96 25.70
CA ILE A 126 -28.11 16.53 25.68
C ILE A 126 -26.99 15.69 26.32
N PRO A 127 -27.27 14.46 26.78
CA PRO A 127 -26.26 13.62 27.44
C PRO A 127 -25.10 13.20 26.53
N GLU A 128 -25.29 13.20 25.22
CA GLU A 128 -24.27 12.85 24.24
C GLU A 128 -23.26 14.00 24.03
N ALA A 129 -21.97 13.67 23.98
CA ALA A 129 -20.92 14.68 23.73
C ALA A 129 -20.91 15.21 22.28
N PHE A 130 -21.53 14.48 21.35
CA PHE A 130 -21.69 14.80 19.94
C PHE A 130 -22.94 14.11 19.37
N ARG A 131 -23.46 14.59 18.24
CA ARG A 131 -24.67 14.04 17.61
C ARG A 131 -24.65 14.23 16.10
N ALA A 132 -25.08 13.21 15.36
CA ALA A 132 -25.52 13.36 13.98
C ALA A 132 -27.04 13.58 13.98
N LEU A 133 -27.50 14.83 13.97
CA LEU A 133 -28.92 15.15 13.94
C LEU A 133 -29.47 14.86 12.55
N GLN A 134 -30.24 13.78 12.46
CA GLN A 134 -30.87 13.33 11.23
C GLN A 134 -32.36 13.65 11.27
N VAL A 135 -32.79 14.49 10.33
CA VAL A 135 -34.19 14.86 10.19
C VAL A 135 -34.69 14.32 8.87
N THR A 136 -35.63 13.38 8.95
CA THR A 136 -36.34 12.83 7.79
C THR A 136 -37.69 13.51 7.65
N PHE A 137 -38.14 13.68 6.42
CA PHE A 137 -39.40 14.33 6.09
C PHE A 137 -39.98 13.71 4.81
N SER A 138 -41.29 13.91 4.61
CA SER A 138 -41.94 13.44 3.40
C SER A 138 -41.32 14.10 2.16
N PRO A 139 -41.16 13.37 1.03
CA PRO A 139 -40.58 13.92 -0.18
C PRO A 139 -41.33 15.20 -0.59
N SER A 140 -40.59 16.30 -0.72
CA SER A 140 -41.16 17.59 -1.09
C SER A 140 -41.44 17.67 -2.60
N THR A 141 -42.29 18.61 -3.01
CA THR A 141 -42.53 18.91 -4.44
C THR A 141 -41.45 19.81 -5.06
N TYR A 142 -40.47 20.25 -4.26
CA TYR A 142 -39.42 21.18 -4.66
C TYR A 142 -38.04 20.56 -4.54
N ARG A 143 -37.10 21.01 -5.38
CA ARG A 143 -35.69 20.65 -5.27
C ARG A 143 -34.97 21.57 -4.29
N THR A 144 -34.23 20.97 -3.37
CA THR A 144 -33.40 21.66 -2.38
C THR A 144 -32.02 21.94 -2.95
N ILE A 145 -31.53 23.17 -2.81
CA ILE A 145 -30.17 23.61 -3.20
C ILE A 145 -29.35 24.12 -2.01
N GLY A 146 -29.97 24.33 -0.85
CA GLY A 146 -29.29 24.77 0.35
C GLY A 146 -30.03 24.43 1.64
N VAL A 147 -29.38 24.71 2.77
CA VAL A 147 -29.92 24.50 4.12
C VAL A 147 -29.55 25.70 4.98
N VAL A 148 -30.46 26.11 5.86
CA VAL A 148 -30.20 27.02 6.97
C VAL A 148 -30.34 26.23 8.26
N VAL A 149 -29.30 26.24 9.09
CA VAL A 149 -29.33 25.66 10.44
C VAL A 149 -29.28 26.82 11.43
N SER A 150 -30.29 26.91 12.29
CA SER A 150 -30.37 27.91 13.37
C SER A 150 -30.13 27.25 14.73
N LEU A 151 -29.35 27.93 15.56
CA LEU A 151 -28.85 27.50 16.85
C LEU A 151 -29.32 28.48 17.94
N ASN A 152 -29.77 27.92 19.07
CA ASN A 152 -29.91 28.64 20.32
C ASN A 152 -28.75 28.25 21.24
N THR A 153 -27.60 28.90 21.04
CA THR A 153 -26.37 28.63 21.80
C THR A 153 -26.44 29.13 23.24
N LYS A 154 -27.38 30.04 23.58
CA LYS A 154 -27.62 30.43 24.99
C LYS A 154 -28.20 29.30 25.82
N SER A 155 -28.94 28.38 25.21
CA SER A 155 -29.53 27.25 25.91
C SER A 155 -28.53 26.13 26.20
N VAL A 156 -27.35 26.16 25.59
CA VAL A 156 -26.32 25.14 25.74
C VAL A 156 -25.00 25.83 26.04
N ASN A 157 -24.67 25.90 27.33
CA ASN A 157 -23.48 26.60 27.82
C ASN A 157 -22.21 26.09 27.14
N GLY A 158 -21.33 27.01 26.74
CA GLY A 158 -20.04 26.69 26.15
C GLY A 158 -20.05 26.68 24.62
N VAL A 159 -19.03 26.05 24.04
CA VAL A 159 -18.79 26.05 22.60
C VAL A 159 -19.72 25.05 21.93
N ASN A 160 -20.53 25.49 20.97
CA ASN A 160 -21.43 24.65 20.17
C ASN A 160 -20.84 24.53 18.75
N GLN A 161 -20.53 23.31 18.29
CA GLN A 161 -19.86 23.11 17.01
C GLN A 161 -20.70 22.38 15.97
N ILE A 162 -20.59 22.85 14.72
CA ILE A 162 -21.13 22.17 13.55
C ILE A 162 -19.96 21.83 12.62
N ASP A 163 -19.82 20.54 12.33
CA ASP A 163 -18.76 19.98 11.47
C ASP A 163 -19.22 19.86 10.02
N ALA A 164 -20.45 19.42 9.77
CA ALA A 164 -20.93 19.25 8.41
C ALA A 164 -22.46 19.31 8.30
N ILE A 165 -22.93 19.70 7.11
CA ILE A 165 -24.35 19.73 6.76
C ILE A 165 -24.54 19.04 5.40
N GLY A 166 -25.49 18.10 5.31
CA GLY A 166 -25.78 17.38 4.08
C GLY A 166 -27.28 17.11 3.85
N ILE A 167 -27.64 16.74 2.62
CA ILE A 167 -28.99 16.30 2.23
C ILE A 167 -28.95 15.02 1.37
N ALA A 168 -30.00 14.20 1.46
CA ALA A 168 -30.18 13.00 0.64
C ALA A 168 -31.60 12.86 0.09
N ASP A 169 -31.72 12.10 -1.00
CA ASP A 169 -32.97 11.72 -1.67
C ASP A 169 -33.59 10.39 -1.17
N VAL A 170 -32.99 9.79 -0.13
CA VAL A 170 -33.49 8.62 0.60
C VAL A 170 -33.67 8.94 2.07
N ALA A 171 -34.49 8.15 2.77
CA ALA A 171 -34.70 8.26 4.22
C ALA A 171 -33.70 7.41 5.04
N GLU A 172 -32.75 6.75 4.37
CA GLU A 172 -31.67 5.99 5.02
C GLU A 172 -30.51 6.90 5.44
N THR A 173 -29.86 6.55 6.54
CA THR A 173 -28.71 7.24 7.14
C THR A 173 -27.65 7.65 6.10
N MET A 174 -27.50 8.95 5.85
CA MET A 174 -26.41 9.49 5.01
C MET A 174 -25.01 9.29 5.59
N VAL A 175 -24.94 9.14 6.90
CA VAL A 175 -23.71 9.07 7.66
C VAL A 175 -23.20 7.63 7.66
N LYS A 176 -22.05 7.37 7.03
CA LYS A 176 -21.37 6.06 7.08
C LYS A 176 -21.18 5.64 8.55
N LYS A 177 -21.15 4.33 8.80
CA LYS A 177 -21.00 3.69 10.13
C LYS A 177 -19.91 4.33 11.02
N GLU A 178 -18.88 4.90 10.41
CA GLU A 178 -17.70 5.55 10.99
C GLU A 178 -17.97 6.87 11.74
N PHE A 179 -19.15 7.48 11.57
CA PHE A 179 -19.56 8.75 12.20
C PHE A 179 -20.83 8.62 13.04
N GLN A 180 -21.36 7.40 13.20
CA GLN A 180 -22.21 7.11 14.33
C GLN A 180 -21.29 6.99 15.55
N ALA A 181 -21.74 7.43 16.73
CA ALA A 181 -21.04 7.08 17.96
C ALA A 181 -20.85 5.56 17.95
N GLU A 182 -19.61 5.13 17.72
CA GLU A 182 -19.32 3.72 17.70
C GLU A 182 -19.63 3.24 19.12
N LYS A 183 -20.79 2.58 19.32
CA LYS A 183 -21.10 1.91 20.60
C LYS A 183 -19.99 0.93 20.97
N ASN A 184 -19.23 0.51 19.97
CA ASN A 184 -17.92 -0.10 20.11
C ASN A 184 -16.96 0.73 19.25
N ALA A 185 -16.41 1.84 19.79
CA ALA A 185 -15.17 2.43 19.28
C ALA A 185 -14.31 1.26 18.84
N VAL A 186 -13.87 1.22 17.57
CA VAL A 186 -13.09 0.11 17.01
C VAL A 186 -11.97 -0.14 17.99
N SER A 187 -12.22 -1.14 18.83
CA SER A 187 -11.36 -1.51 19.91
C SER A 187 -10.30 -2.27 19.16
N PHE A 188 -9.19 -1.61 18.85
CA PHE A 188 -7.94 -2.33 18.73
C PHE A 188 -7.90 -3.17 19.99
N ASP A 189 -7.94 -4.51 19.84
CA ASP A 189 -8.10 -5.47 20.95
C ASP A 189 -6.88 -5.47 21.89
N SER A 190 -6.06 -4.41 21.85
CA SER A 190 -4.83 -4.21 22.59
C SER A 190 -4.53 -2.71 22.63
N ALA A 191 -4.44 -2.15 23.83
CA ALA A 191 -3.79 -0.86 24.05
C ALA A 191 -2.39 -0.84 23.39
N MET A 192 -1.94 0.34 22.93
CA MET A 192 -0.55 0.50 22.45
C MET A 192 0.44 -0.15 23.41
N VAL A 193 1.27 -1.05 22.88
CA VAL A 193 2.25 -1.79 23.67
C VAL A 193 3.62 -1.15 23.47
N ASN A 194 4.17 -0.57 24.54
CA ASN A 194 5.55 -0.10 24.54
C ASN A 194 6.48 -1.32 24.33
N LEU A 195 7.49 -1.21 23.45
CA LEU A 195 8.40 -2.32 23.14
C LEU A 195 9.40 -2.66 24.25
N GLY A 196 9.43 -1.88 25.32
CA GLY A 196 10.23 -2.13 26.51
C GLY A 196 11.73 -1.87 26.32
N PRO A 197 12.54 -2.10 27.38
CA PRO A 197 13.93 -1.62 27.47
C PRO A 197 14.92 -2.30 26.51
N ASN A 198 14.51 -3.38 25.86
CA ASN A 198 15.31 -4.03 24.82
C ASN A 198 15.36 -3.19 23.55
N VAL A 199 14.31 -2.42 23.27
CA VAL A 199 14.19 -1.54 22.09
C VAL A 199 14.22 -0.09 22.52
N ASN A 200 13.30 0.31 23.39
CA ASN A 200 13.17 1.68 23.86
C ASN A 200 14.12 1.97 25.01
N THR A 201 14.47 3.25 25.18
CA THR A 201 15.36 3.75 26.22
C THR A 201 14.81 5.07 26.78
N LYS A 202 15.55 5.68 27.69
CA LYS A 202 15.28 7.07 28.13
C LYS A 202 15.58 8.13 27.05
N TYR A 203 16.22 7.73 25.95
CA TYR A 203 16.48 8.60 24.81
C TYR A 203 15.31 8.54 23.83
N VAL A 204 15.30 9.41 22.82
CA VAL A 204 14.28 9.35 21.77
C VAL A 204 14.59 8.19 20.83
N ASP A 205 13.74 7.16 20.85
CA ASP A 205 13.76 6.03 19.93
C ASP A 205 12.61 6.21 18.93
N THR A 206 12.93 6.38 17.64
CA THR A 206 12.00 6.92 16.63
C THR A 206 12.22 6.30 15.24
N HIS A 207 11.41 6.67 14.26
CA HIS A 207 11.46 6.19 12.87
C HIS A 207 11.57 4.67 12.75
N PRO A 208 10.64 3.89 13.33
CA PRO A 208 10.66 2.44 13.21
C PRO A 208 10.52 2.03 11.73
N VAL A 209 11.37 1.10 11.31
CA VAL A 209 11.30 0.42 10.03
C VAL A 209 11.30 -1.08 10.29
N ILE A 210 10.14 -1.71 10.12
CA ILE A 210 10.01 -3.16 10.25
C ILE A 210 10.35 -3.82 8.91
N SER A 211 11.19 -4.86 8.93
CA SER A 211 11.43 -5.68 7.74
C SER A 211 10.12 -6.33 7.29
N PRO A 212 9.90 -6.57 5.98
CA PRO A 212 8.62 -7.12 5.52
C PRO A 212 8.27 -8.50 6.10
N ASP A 213 9.25 -9.30 6.50
CA ASP A 213 9.03 -10.56 7.22
C ASP A 213 8.69 -10.40 8.72
N GLY A 214 8.69 -9.18 9.24
CA GLY A 214 8.38 -8.85 10.63
C GLY A 214 9.47 -9.22 11.65
N ARG A 215 10.69 -9.59 11.21
CA ARG A 215 11.70 -10.17 12.10
C ARG A 215 12.80 -9.22 12.54
N THR A 216 13.01 -8.11 11.84
CA THR A 216 14.02 -7.10 12.18
C THR A 216 13.40 -5.73 12.22
N LEU A 217 13.54 -5.04 13.35
CA LEU A 217 13.11 -3.67 13.53
C LEU A 217 14.35 -2.78 13.54
N PHE A 218 14.45 -1.89 12.56
CA PHE A 218 15.41 -0.80 12.55
C PHE A 218 14.74 0.46 13.10
N PHE A 219 15.51 1.36 13.68
CA PHE A 219 15.02 2.62 14.21
C PHE A 219 16.17 3.60 14.43
N ALA A 220 15.85 4.89 14.56
CA ALA A 220 16.81 5.92 14.93
C ALA A 220 16.80 6.15 16.45
N ARG A 221 17.97 6.33 17.05
CA ARG A 221 18.13 6.72 18.46
C ARG A 221 18.90 8.02 18.57
N GLN A 222 18.29 9.02 19.20
CA GLN A 222 18.84 10.37 19.33
C GLN A 222 19.71 10.53 20.58
N GLU A 223 20.80 11.28 20.47
CA GLU A 223 21.60 11.79 21.60
C GLU A 223 22.11 10.72 22.59
N SER A 224 22.22 9.46 22.17
CA SER A 224 22.73 8.39 23.03
C SER A 224 24.26 8.48 23.13
N PRO A 225 24.85 8.31 24.32
CA PRO A 225 26.30 8.17 24.47
C PRO A 225 26.90 6.98 23.69
N GLN A 226 26.07 6.04 23.25
CA GLN A 226 26.45 4.88 22.46
C GLN A 226 26.35 5.11 20.94
N ASN A 227 25.96 6.32 20.51
CA ASN A 227 26.04 6.72 19.11
C ASN A 227 27.49 6.97 18.71
N VAL A 228 27.81 6.89 17.42
CA VAL A 228 29.18 7.01 16.89
C VAL A 228 29.80 8.37 17.23
N GLY A 229 29.03 9.46 17.20
CA GLY A 229 29.41 10.79 17.68
C GLY A 229 29.20 11.05 19.18
N GLY A 230 28.80 10.03 19.94
CA GLY A 230 28.47 10.13 21.37
C GLY A 230 27.20 10.92 21.65
N ALA A 231 27.10 11.50 22.86
CA ALA A 231 25.87 12.18 23.32
C ALA A 231 25.52 13.47 22.56
N LYS A 232 26.41 13.99 21.70
CA LYS A 232 26.14 15.14 20.82
C LYS A 232 25.68 14.72 19.43
N ASP A 233 25.64 13.42 19.15
CA ASP A 233 25.25 12.89 17.86
C ASP A 233 23.72 12.96 17.72
N PRO A 234 23.18 13.69 16.73
CA PRO A 234 21.74 13.90 16.61
C PRO A 234 20.97 12.59 16.54
N GLN A 235 21.48 11.60 15.80
CA GLN A 235 20.88 10.27 15.74
C GLN A 235 21.77 9.24 15.04
N ASP A 236 21.65 8.00 15.47
CA ASP A 236 22.21 6.83 14.80
C ASP A 236 21.12 5.81 14.46
N VAL A 237 21.43 4.95 13.49
CA VAL A 237 20.61 3.78 13.18
C VAL A 237 20.93 2.64 14.16
N TRP A 238 19.88 2.10 14.76
CA TRP A 238 19.90 0.95 15.65
C TRP A 238 18.98 -0.14 15.09
N TYR A 239 19.18 -1.38 15.51
CA TYR A 239 18.29 -2.47 15.17
C TYR A 239 18.10 -3.47 16.31
N SER A 240 16.97 -4.15 16.28
CA SER A 240 16.67 -5.30 17.12
C SER A 240 16.04 -6.41 16.29
N THR A 241 16.24 -7.66 16.69
CA THR A 241 15.65 -8.84 16.03
C THR A 241 14.66 -9.55 16.93
N LEU A 242 13.61 -10.08 16.31
CA LEU A 242 12.56 -10.82 17.01
C LEU A 242 13.13 -12.18 17.45
N GLN A 243 13.28 -12.39 18.76
CA GLN A 243 13.83 -13.63 19.31
C GLN A 243 12.77 -14.73 19.45
N ASN A 244 11.52 -14.35 19.73
CA ASN A 244 10.42 -15.28 19.88
C ASN A 244 9.15 -14.66 19.28
N ALA A 245 8.65 -15.24 18.19
CA ALA A 245 7.49 -14.72 17.48
C ALA A 245 6.20 -14.84 18.31
N GLN A 246 6.06 -15.91 19.11
CA GLN A 246 4.86 -16.13 19.93
C GLN A 246 4.78 -15.15 21.11
N LYS A 247 5.91 -14.91 21.78
CA LYS A 247 6.01 -13.97 22.90
C LYS A 247 6.23 -12.53 22.45
N LYS A 248 6.53 -12.33 21.16
CA LYS A 248 6.85 -11.04 20.53
C LYS A 248 7.95 -10.28 21.27
N THR A 249 9.00 -11.00 21.68
CA THR A 249 10.13 -10.45 22.43
C THR A 249 11.28 -10.10 21.50
N TRP A 250 11.70 -8.84 21.56
CA TRP A 250 12.83 -8.28 20.81
C TRP A 250 14.16 -8.51 21.54
N SER A 251 15.25 -8.69 20.78
CA SER A 251 16.60 -8.72 21.32
C SER A 251 17.02 -7.36 21.88
N GLN A 252 18.08 -7.32 22.69
CA GLN A 252 18.73 -6.04 23.01
C GLN A 252 19.13 -5.33 21.71
N ALA A 253 18.73 -4.06 21.58
CA ALA A 253 19.06 -3.25 20.42
C ALA A 253 20.57 -3.05 20.28
N LYS A 254 21.03 -3.02 19.03
CA LYS A 254 22.44 -2.84 18.67
C LYS A 254 22.58 -1.65 17.72
N ASN A 255 23.58 -0.80 17.97
CA ASN A 255 24.00 0.21 17.03
C ASN A 255 24.47 -0.51 15.75
N ILE A 256 24.00 -0.08 14.58
CA ILE A 256 24.32 -0.77 13.33
C ILE A 256 25.79 -0.59 12.91
N GLY A 257 26.44 0.47 13.41
CA GLY A 257 27.83 0.79 13.15
C GLY A 257 28.10 1.33 11.75
N SER A 258 29.38 1.58 11.46
CA SER A 258 29.82 2.02 10.13
C SER A 258 29.66 0.90 9.08
N PRO A 259 29.43 1.24 7.80
CA PRO A 259 29.45 2.59 7.23
C PRO A 259 28.10 3.33 7.29
N ILE A 260 27.06 2.75 7.88
CA ILE A 260 25.74 3.40 7.98
C ILE A 260 25.77 4.52 9.02
N ASN A 261 26.41 4.28 10.17
CA ASN A 261 26.60 5.29 11.20
C ASN A 261 27.98 5.96 11.04
N THR A 262 27.94 7.28 10.88
CA THR A 262 29.07 8.23 10.85
C THR A 262 28.76 9.36 11.85
N PRO A 263 29.71 10.21 12.29
CA PRO A 263 29.32 11.36 13.11
C PRO A 263 28.31 12.28 12.38
N GLY A 264 27.09 12.45 12.91
CA GLY A 264 26.04 13.25 12.29
C GLY A 264 24.67 12.54 12.26
N PRO A 265 23.63 13.17 11.70
CA PRO A 265 22.28 12.61 11.69
C PRO A 265 22.15 11.41 10.73
N ASN A 266 22.41 10.19 11.18
CA ASN A 266 22.18 8.98 10.39
C ASN A 266 20.75 8.48 10.57
N GLY A 267 20.13 7.99 9.51
CA GLY A 267 18.78 7.46 9.57
C GLY A 267 18.52 6.46 8.45
N LEU A 268 17.72 5.44 8.77
CA LEU A 268 17.30 4.43 7.83
C LEU A 268 15.83 4.70 7.47
N ALA A 269 15.59 4.96 6.19
CA ALA A 269 14.27 5.30 5.67
C ALA A 269 13.44 4.05 5.35
N SER A 270 14.07 3.01 4.79
CA SER A 270 13.41 1.73 4.48
C SER A 270 14.42 0.63 4.19
N VAL A 271 13.97 -0.63 4.22
CA VAL A 271 14.74 -1.80 3.75
C VAL A 271 13.98 -2.52 2.64
N SER A 272 14.71 -3.16 1.71
CA SER A 272 14.13 -4.06 0.70
C SER A 272 13.43 -5.26 1.35
N SER A 273 12.60 -5.96 0.57
CA SER A 273 11.84 -7.15 1.03
C SER A 273 12.70 -8.26 1.61
N ASP A 274 13.94 -8.36 1.15
CA ASP A 274 14.94 -9.33 1.58
C ASP A 274 15.89 -8.79 2.67
N GLY A 275 15.79 -7.51 3.04
CA GLY A 275 16.70 -6.85 4.00
C GLY A 275 18.16 -6.75 3.53
N ASN A 276 18.42 -6.94 2.23
CA ASN A 276 19.75 -6.86 1.62
C ASN A 276 20.09 -5.46 1.09
N THR A 277 19.11 -4.57 0.97
CA THR A 277 19.28 -3.17 0.60
C THR A 277 18.63 -2.27 1.63
N ALA A 278 19.30 -1.19 2.03
CA ALA A 278 18.76 -0.17 2.92
C ALA A 278 18.85 1.21 2.27
N LEU A 279 17.74 1.93 2.31
CA LEU A 279 17.66 3.34 1.94
C LEU A 279 17.95 4.18 3.18
N LEU A 280 18.87 5.13 3.04
CA LEU A 280 19.33 6.01 4.11
C LEU A 280 18.94 7.46 3.80
N ILE A 281 18.65 8.23 4.84
CA ILE A 281 18.55 9.69 4.71
C ILE A 281 19.95 10.27 4.47
N ASN A 282 20.00 11.45 3.85
CA ASN A 282 21.21 12.20 3.52
C ASN A 282 22.08 11.54 2.45
N VAL A 283 22.93 12.35 1.83
CA VAL A 283 24.01 11.89 0.95
C VAL A 283 25.29 11.76 1.78
N TYR A 284 25.84 10.54 1.80
CA TYR A 284 27.10 10.24 2.48
C TYR A 284 28.28 10.62 1.59
N LYS A 285 29.13 11.54 2.05
CA LYS A 285 30.33 11.95 1.32
C LYS A 285 31.51 11.04 1.67
N PRO A 286 32.53 10.93 0.79
CA PRO A 286 33.71 10.12 1.05
C PRO A 286 34.51 10.50 2.31
N ASP A 287 34.38 11.74 2.79
CA ASP A 287 35.02 12.23 4.02
C ASP A 287 34.22 11.90 5.30
N GLY A 288 33.08 11.21 5.18
CA GLY A 288 32.20 10.85 6.28
C GLY A 288 31.20 11.94 6.66
N SER A 289 31.21 13.10 6.00
CA SER A 289 30.19 14.13 6.22
C SER A 289 28.89 13.82 5.49
N LEU A 290 27.78 14.33 6.03
CA LEU A 290 26.43 14.13 5.50
C LEU A 290 25.92 15.42 4.84
N ASP A 291 25.36 15.30 3.64
CA ASP A 291 24.59 16.37 2.99
C ASP A 291 23.09 16.07 3.10
N PRO A 292 22.29 16.93 3.76
CA PRO A 292 20.88 16.68 3.98
C PRO A 292 20.03 16.76 2.70
N LYS A 293 20.60 17.28 1.60
CA LYS A 293 19.88 17.46 0.33
C LYS A 293 19.93 16.22 -0.55
N GLY A 294 19.43 15.11 -0.01
CA GLY A 294 19.24 13.88 -0.77
C GLY A 294 19.23 12.65 0.11
N LEU A 295 19.51 11.52 -0.53
CA LEU A 295 19.44 10.20 0.07
C LEU A 295 20.50 9.28 -0.54
N SER A 296 20.86 8.26 0.22
CA SER A 296 21.84 7.25 -0.16
C SER A 296 21.26 5.85 -0.02
N MET A 297 21.89 4.88 -0.66
CA MET A 297 21.52 3.48 -0.58
C MET A 297 22.75 2.63 -0.29
N THR A 298 22.60 1.65 0.59
CA THR A 298 23.64 0.69 0.94
C THR A 298 23.13 -0.73 0.76
N ARG A 299 24.06 -1.67 0.51
CA ARG A 299 23.76 -3.07 0.26
C ARG A 299 24.52 -3.97 1.22
N ARG A 300 23.95 -5.11 1.56
CA ARG A 300 24.67 -6.15 2.28
C ARG A 300 25.83 -6.65 1.44
N THR A 301 26.91 -6.98 2.13
CA THR A 301 28.12 -7.63 1.64
C THR A 301 28.37 -8.86 2.51
N LYS A 302 29.39 -9.66 2.17
CA LYS A 302 29.76 -10.83 3.00
C LYS A 302 30.20 -10.46 4.43
N THR A 303 30.61 -9.22 4.65
CA THR A 303 31.25 -8.77 5.90
C THR A 303 30.49 -7.65 6.62
N GLY A 304 29.35 -7.20 6.10
CA GLY A 304 28.60 -6.06 6.64
C GLY A 304 27.85 -5.30 5.55
N TRP A 305 27.69 -3.99 5.72
CA TRP A 305 27.08 -3.10 4.72
C TRP A 305 28.14 -2.44 3.84
N SER A 306 27.80 -2.19 2.57
CA SER A 306 28.64 -1.42 1.65
C SER A 306 28.67 0.06 2.04
N GLN A 307 29.67 0.79 1.54
CA GLN A 307 29.61 2.26 1.63
C GLN A 307 28.30 2.76 0.99
N PRO A 308 27.58 3.70 1.63
CA PRO A 308 26.38 4.25 1.04
C PRO A 308 26.68 5.02 -0.25
N GLU A 309 25.89 4.76 -1.28
CA GLU A 309 25.99 5.40 -2.59
C GLU A 309 24.85 6.40 -2.76
N LYS A 310 25.13 7.59 -3.32
CA LYS A 310 24.10 8.59 -3.60
C LYS A 310 23.03 8.01 -4.54
N VAL A 311 21.76 8.17 -4.18
CA VAL A 311 20.65 7.89 -5.08
C VAL A 311 20.43 9.10 -5.99
N THR A 312 20.36 8.86 -7.30
CA THR A 312 20.10 9.90 -8.29
C THR A 312 18.62 9.90 -8.67
N ILE A 313 17.96 11.04 -8.48
CA ILE A 313 16.57 11.29 -8.85
C ILE A 313 16.56 12.49 -9.79
N ASP A 314 15.87 12.38 -10.93
CA ASP A 314 15.77 13.48 -11.89
C ASP A 314 15.05 14.68 -11.27
N ASP A 315 15.57 15.89 -11.50
CA ASP A 315 14.96 17.16 -11.01
C ASP A 315 14.67 17.16 -9.50
N TYR A 316 15.53 16.50 -8.70
CA TYR A 316 15.39 16.46 -7.26
C TYR A 316 15.88 17.76 -6.61
N TYR A 317 15.00 18.32 -5.77
CA TYR A 317 15.29 19.36 -4.81
C TYR A 317 14.27 19.28 -3.68
N ASN A 318 14.65 19.83 -2.54
CA ASN A 318 13.78 20.06 -1.39
C ASN A 318 14.09 21.48 -0.89
N ASP A 319 13.07 22.36 -0.90
CA ASP A 319 13.21 23.74 -0.45
C ASP A 319 13.25 23.84 1.10
N ASP A 320 12.91 22.75 1.81
CA ASP A 320 13.07 22.56 3.25
C ASP A 320 14.08 21.43 3.56
N PRO A 321 15.38 21.75 3.74
CA PRO A 321 16.40 20.72 3.93
C PRO A 321 16.33 20.01 5.29
N GLU A 322 15.51 20.47 6.23
CA GLU A 322 15.40 19.87 7.58
C GLU A 322 14.27 18.85 7.67
N ASN A 323 13.20 19.02 6.88
CA ASN A 323 12.06 18.12 6.87
C ASN A 323 12.05 17.27 5.58
N VAL A 324 12.46 16.00 5.73
CA VAL A 324 12.46 15.05 4.63
C VAL A 324 12.22 13.62 5.11
N ASP A 325 11.36 12.90 4.38
CA ASP A 325 11.18 11.46 4.55
C ASP A 325 11.27 10.76 3.20
N TYR A 326 11.73 9.51 3.22
CA TYR A 326 11.76 8.66 2.04
C TYR A 326 11.22 7.27 2.36
N TYR A 327 10.76 6.56 1.34
CA TYR A 327 10.37 5.16 1.48
C TYR A 327 10.54 4.40 0.16
N LEU A 328 11.36 3.36 0.16
CA LEU A 328 11.46 2.40 -0.94
C LEU A 328 10.38 1.33 -0.77
N GLY A 329 9.45 1.25 -1.73
CA GLY A 329 8.45 0.20 -1.77
C GLY A 329 9.08 -1.19 -1.86
N THR A 330 8.39 -2.21 -1.34
CA THR A 330 8.85 -3.62 -1.34
C THR A 330 9.11 -4.18 -2.74
N SER A 331 8.61 -3.53 -3.79
CA SER A 331 8.90 -3.85 -5.19
C SER A 331 10.33 -3.50 -5.63
N GLY A 332 11.02 -2.62 -4.90
CA GLY A 332 12.30 -2.05 -5.32
C GLY A 332 12.21 -1.13 -6.54
N LYS A 333 10.99 -0.76 -6.97
CA LYS A 333 10.72 0.04 -8.17
C LYS A 333 10.00 1.36 -7.92
N VAL A 334 9.54 1.58 -6.69
CA VAL A 334 8.78 2.76 -6.27
C VAL A 334 9.52 3.43 -5.12
N LEU A 335 9.78 4.72 -5.25
CA LEU A 335 10.35 5.56 -4.20
C LEU A 335 9.33 6.64 -3.85
N LEU A 336 8.84 6.64 -2.61
CA LEU A 336 8.07 7.74 -2.06
C LEU A 336 9.01 8.71 -1.34
N MET A 337 8.63 9.98 -1.35
CA MET A 337 9.35 11.03 -0.65
C MET A 337 8.39 12.11 -0.15
N ALA A 338 8.64 12.63 1.05
CA ALA A 338 7.95 13.80 1.57
C ALA A 338 8.93 14.99 1.56
N VAL A 339 8.68 15.96 0.67
CA VAL A 339 9.59 17.08 0.38
C VAL A 339 8.81 18.35 0.08
N ASP A 340 9.41 19.52 0.36
CA ASP A 340 8.86 20.82 -0.05
C ASP A 340 9.33 21.14 -1.49
N ARG A 341 8.35 21.26 -2.40
CA ARG A 341 8.59 21.57 -3.81
C ARG A 341 7.52 22.52 -4.33
N LYS A 342 7.94 23.44 -5.19
CA LYS A 342 7.05 24.36 -5.95
C LYS A 342 5.94 23.67 -6.77
N ASP A 343 6.14 22.43 -7.20
CA ASP A 343 5.11 21.63 -7.91
C ASP A 343 4.22 20.81 -6.95
N GLY A 344 4.24 21.14 -5.65
CA GLY A 344 3.33 20.68 -4.62
C GLY A 344 2.06 21.53 -4.44
N GLN A 345 1.26 21.19 -3.42
CA GLN A 345 0.01 21.85 -3.04
C GLN A 345 0.15 22.72 -1.79
N GLY A 346 1.21 22.50 -1.02
CA GLY A 346 1.41 23.10 0.28
C GLY A 346 2.87 23.18 0.67
N GLN A 347 3.15 22.82 1.92
CA GLN A 347 4.49 22.74 2.47
C GLN A 347 5.11 21.39 2.05
N GLN A 348 5.59 20.60 3.01
CA GLN A 348 6.05 19.24 2.74
C GLN A 348 4.90 18.39 2.18
N ASP A 349 5.07 17.87 0.97
CA ASP A 349 4.09 17.05 0.26
C ASP A 349 4.67 15.68 -0.06
N ILE A 350 3.83 14.67 -0.22
CA ILE A 350 4.25 13.34 -0.67
C ILE A 350 4.28 13.29 -2.21
N PHE A 351 5.42 12.83 -2.74
CA PHE A 351 5.68 12.56 -4.14
C PHE A 351 6.09 11.09 -4.35
N VAL A 352 5.90 10.60 -5.58
CA VAL A 352 6.38 9.29 -6.04
C VAL A 352 7.38 9.46 -7.18
N SER A 353 8.41 8.63 -7.17
CA SER A 353 9.36 8.45 -8.26
C SER A 353 9.50 6.96 -8.60
N PHE A 354 9.81 6.66 -9.86
CA PHE A 354 9.91 5.31 -10.38
C PHE A 354 11.34 5.00 -10.79
N ARG A 355 11.77 3.76 -10.55
CA ARG A 355 13.07 3.30 -11.04
C ARG A 355 13.07 3.31 -12.57
N LYS A 356 14.11 3.87 -13.18
CA LYS A 356 14.25 3.92 -14.64
C LYS A 356 14.51 2.53 -15.22
N GLU A 357 14.15 2.33 -16.49
CA GLU A 357 14.31 1.05 -17.19
C GLU A 357 15.77 0.64 -17.39
N ASP A 358 16.68 1.62 -17.51
CA ASP A 358 18.14 1.39 -17.56
C ASP A 358 18.71 0.93 -16.19
N GLY A 359 17.91 1.02 -15.13
CA GLY A 359 18.30 0.71 -13.76
C GLY A 359 19.12 1.80 -13.08
N GLU A 360 19.42 2.91 -13.78
CA GLU A 360 20.28 4.01 -13.34
C GLU A 360 19.45 5.20 -12.84
N GLY A 361 19.15 5.17 -11.54
CA GLY A 361 18.44 6.24 -10.86
C GLY A 361 16.92 6.18 -11.03
N TRP A 362 16.30 7.33 -10.79
CA TRP A 362 14.87 7.46 -10.55
C TRP A 362 14.29 8.63 -11.35
N THR A 363 13.03 8.51 -11.77
CA THR A 363 12.32 9.53 -12.55
C THR A 363 12.04 10.80 -11.74
N LYS A 364 11.58 11.86 -12.42
CA LYS A 364 11.18 13.10 -11.74
C LYS A 364 10.06 12.84 -10.69
N PRO A 365 10.14 13.41 -9.47
CA PRO A 365 9.08 13.29 -8.48
C PRO A 365 7.72 13.77 -9.02
N ARG A 366 6.69 12.94 -8.83
CA ARG A 366 5.29 13.22 -9.20
C ARG A 366 4.44 13.36 -7.94
N ASN A 367 3.76 14.49 -7.77
CA ASN A 367 2.88 14.75 -6.63
C ASN A 367 1.72 13.72 -6.59
N LEU A 368 1.34 13.23 -5.41
CA LEU A 368 0.29 12.22 -5.23
C LEU A 368 -1.14 12.77 -5.38
N GLY A 369 -1.31 14.07 -5.58
CA GLY A 369 -2.61 14.71 -5.79
C GLY A 369 -3.34 15.11 -4.50
N SER A 370 -4.46 15.82 -4.66
CA SER A 370 -5.15 16.54 -3.57
C SER A 370 -5.92 15.63 -2.60
N ASN A 371 -6.02 14.35 -2.94
CA ASN A 371 -6.55 13.33 -2.03
C ASN A 371 -5.51 12.88 -1.02
N ILE A 372 -4.22 13.18 -1.22
CA ILE A 372 -3.17 12.90 -0.24
C ILE A 372 -2.67 14.22 0.33
N ASN A 373 -2.21 15.11 -0.54
CA ASN A 373 -1.56 16.35 -0.17
C ASN A 373 -2.56 17.50 0.04
N THR A 374 -2.26 18.36 1.01
CA THR A 374 -3.04 19.52 1.44
C THR A 374 -2.19 20.79 1.33
N LYS A 375 -2.55 21.84 2.08
CA LYS A 375 -1.73 23.06 2.18
C LYS A 375 -0.70 23.00 3.32
N LYS A 376 -0.82 22.00 4.19
CA LYS A 376 0.02 21.77 5.36
C LYS A 376 0.88 20.51 5.15
N PRO A 377 1.83 20.19 6.05
CA PRO A 377 2.70 19.04 5.87
C PRO A 377 1.97 17.69 5.81
N GLU A 378 2.33 16.88 4.82
CA GLU A 378 2.11 15.43 4.72
C GLU A 378 3.45 14.70 4.59
N PHE A 379 3.71 13.77 5.51
CA PHE A 379 5.04 13.22 5.71
C PHE A 379 5.02 11.78 6.25
N ALA A 380 6.21 11.22 6.50
CA ALA A 380 6.40 9.82 6.91
C ALA A 380 5.61 8.80 6.05
N PRO A 381 5.77 8.80 4.71
CA PRO A 381 5.03 7.90 3.84
C PRO A 381 5.48 6.45 4.05
N PHE A 382 4.52 5.54 4.17
CA PHE A 382 4.74 4.10 4.22
C PHE A 382 3.77 3.40 3.27
N LEU A 383 4.30 2.77 2.22
CA LEU A 383 3.51 1.96 1.29
C LEU A 383 3.56 0.50 1.71
N ALA A 384 2.41 -0.06 2.05
CA ALA A 384 2.32 -1.45 2.47
C ALA A 384 2.75 -2.43 1.36
N ALA A 385 3.00 -3.68 1.76
CA ALA A 385 3.51 -4.73 0.88
C ALA A 385 2.59 -5.08 -0.31
N ASP A 386 1.32 -4.66 -0.27
CA ASP A 386 0.36 -4.79 -1.37
C ASP A 386 0.60 -3.78 -2.52
N GLY A 387 1.45 -2.78 -2.32
CA GLY A 387 1.74 -1.73 -3.30
C GLY A 387 0.57 -0.78 -3.57
N LYS A 388 -0.47 -0.78 -2.72
CA LYS A 388 -1.71 -0.02 -2.89
C LYS A 388 -2.16 0.73 -1.64
N THR A 389 -1.82 0.24 -0.45
CA THR A 389 -2.24 0.87 0.81
C THR A 389 -1.13 1.78 1.32
N LEU A 390 -1.38 3.08 1.32
CA LEU A 390 -0.49 4.11 1.84
C LEU A 390 -0.91 4.51 3.25
N TYR A 391 0.04 4.51 4.18
CA TYR A 391 -0.07 5.14 5.49
C TYR A 391 0.85 6.36 5.51
N PHE A 392 0.41 7.45 6.12
CA PHE A 392 1.19 8.68 6.18
C PHE A 392 0.72 9.53 7.36
N ALA A 393 1.58 10.44 7.81
CA ALA A 393 1.22 11.46 8.78
C ALA A 393 0.79 12.75 8.07
N SER A 394 -0.18 13.47 8.65
CA SER A 394 -0.62 14.78 8.13
C SER A 394 -0.91 15.74 9.28
N GLU A 395 -0.55 17.01 9.08
CA GLU A 395 -1.01 18.15 9.89
C GLU A 395 -2.16 18.93 9.22
N GLY A 396 -2.49 18.54 7.98
CA GLY A 396 -3.48 19.15 7.10
C GLY A 396 -4.88 18.60 7.22
N TRP A 397 -4.99 17.27 7.36
CA TRP A 397 -6.26 16.59 7.52
C TRP A 397 -6.77 16.66 8.97
N GLY A 398 -8.09 16.70 9.15
CA GLY A 398 -8.71 16.72 10.48
C GLY A 398 -8.40 15.47 11.29
N GLY A 399 -8.04 15.66 12.56
CA GLY A 399 -7.53 14.60 13.43
C GLY A 399 -7.52 14.98 14.90
N TYR A 400 -6.77 14.24 15.71
CA TYR A 400 -6.77 14.31 17.17
C TYR A 400 -5.69 15.25 17.72
N GLY A 401 -4.61 15.51 16.98
CA GLY A 401 -3.39 16.14 17.50
C GLY A 401 -2.70 17.13 16.56
N LYS A 402 -1.38 17.28 16.74
CA LYS A 402 -0.53 18.11 15.88
C LYS A 402 -0.29 17.45 14.52
N SER A 403 -0.02 16.15 14.56
CA SER A 403 0.09 15.29 13.39
C SER A 403 -0.64 13.99 13.68
N ASP A 404 -1.40 13.52 12.70
CA ASP A 404 -2.19 12.31 12.80
C ASP A 404 -1.79 11.34 11.69
N ILE A 405 -1.84 10.05 12.00
CA ILE A 405 -1.65 8.98 11.02
C ILE A 405 -2.97 8.73 10.30
N PHE A 406 -2.90 8.72 8.97
CA PHE A 406 -3.99 8.41 8.05
C PHE A 406 -3.62 7.20 7.19
N TYR A 407 -4.65 6.57 6.62
CA TYR A 407 -4.47 5.60 5.54
C TYR A 407 -5.29 5.99 4.30
N SER A 408 -4.80 5.61 3.13
CA SER A 408 -5.50 5.71 1.86
C SER A 408 -5.15 4.55 0.92
N LYS A 409 -6.06 4.19 0.02
CA LYS A 409 -5.86 3.17 -1.00
C LYS A 409 -5.73 3.79 -2.38
N ARG A 410 -4.72 3.34 -3.13
CA ARG A 410 -4.55 3.64 -4.55
C ARG A 410 -5.63 2.95 -5.35
N LEU A 411 -6.29 3.69 -6.25
CA LEU A 411 -7.42 3.19 -7.02
C LEU A 411 -7.05 2.77 -8.45
N ASP A 412 -5.91 3.23 -8.96
CA ASP A 412 -5.37 2.91 -10.29
C ASP A 412 -3.86 3.18 -10.38
N ASP A 413 -3.27 2.97 -11.56
CA ASP A 413 -1.83 3.15 -11.82
C ASP A 413 -1.38 4.60 -12.10
N SER A 414 -2.28 5.58 -11.96
CA SER A 414 -1.93 6.99 -12.12
C SER A 414 -1.09 7.56 -10.98
N TRP A 415 -1.17 6.97 -9.78
CA TRP A 415 -0.64 7.51 -8.51
C TRP A 415 -1.19 8.87 -8.09
N THR A 416 -2.20 9.40 -8.78
CA THR A 416 -2.91 10.62 -8.39
C THR A 416 -4.35 10.34 -7.96
N ASN A 417 -4.84 9.12 -8.21
CA ASN A 417 -6.16 8.66 -7.82
C ASN A 417 -6.09 7.76 -6.56
N TRP A 418 -6.34 8.38 -5.42
CA TRP A 418 -6.37 7.73 -4.11
C TRP A 418 -7.75 7.91 -3.47
N THR A 419 -8.14 6.99 -2.59
CA THR A 419 -9.29 7.23 -1.72
C THR A 419 -9.08 8.48 -0.85
N LYS A 420 -10.16 9.07 -0.33
CA LYS A 420 -10.03 10.10 0.70
C LYS A 420 -9.32 9.51 1.93
N PRO A 421 -8.37 10.23 2.56
CA PRO A 421 -7.64 9.70 3.71
C PRO A 421 -8.58 9.46 4.88
N ARG A 422 -8.37 8.34 5.57
CA ARG A 422 -9.11 7.98 6.77
C ARG A 422 -8.16 7.98 7.95
N ASN A 423 -8.50 8.75 8.97
CA ASN A 423 -7.74 8.81 10.23
C ASN A 423 -7.83 7.46 10.95
N LEU A 424 -6.73 6.97 11.53
CA LEU A 424 -6.67 5.66 12.20
C LEU A 424 -7.35 5.65 13.60
N GLY A 425 -7.91 6.78 14.04
CA GLY A 425 -8.68 6.91 15.27
C GLY A 425 -7.83 7.12 16.53
N SER A 426 -8.48 7.45 17.64
CA SER A 426 -7.85 7.82 18.92
C SER A 426 -6.99 6.75 19.59
N THR A 427 -7.11 5.49 19.14
CA THR A 427 -6.25 4.41 19.66
C THR A 427 -4.85 4.50 19.08
N VAL A 428 -4.72 4.96 17.83
CA VAL A 428 -3.44 5.16 17.15
C VAL A 428 -2.97 6.58 17.31
N ASN A 429 -3.86 7.55 17.12
CA ASN A 429 -3.54 8.97 17.18
C ASN A 429 -3.82 9.56 18.56
N SER A 430 -2.96 10.47 18.99
CA SER A 430 -2.96 11.17 20.26
C SER A 430 -3.35 12.63 20.08
N THR A 431 -3.36 13.39 21.18
CA THR A 431 -3.52 14.85 21.12
C THR A 431 -2.22 15.59 20.79
N ASP A 432 -1.12 14.88 20.56
CA ASP A 432 0.21 15.46 20.27
C ASP A 432 0.70 15.00 18.88
N PHE A 433 1.97 14.61 18.75
CA PHE A 433 2.58 14.17 17.51
C PHE A 433 2.57 12.65 17.40
N ASP A 434 1.90 12.12 16.38
CA ASP A 434 1.94 10.72 16.00
C ASP A 434 2.36 10.61 14.52
N ALA A 435 3.38 9.79 14.25
CA ALA A 435 3.95 9.60 12.92
C ALA A 435 4.74 8.29 12.81
N TYR A 436 5.42 8.10 11.67
CA TYR A 436 6.33 7.00 11.38
C TYR A 436 5.69 5.62 11.55
N TYR A 437 4.60 5.43 10.83
CA TYR A 437 3.83 4.20 10.83
C TYR A 437 4.47 3.15 9.93
N THR A 438 4.65 1.92 10.41
CA THR A 438 5.20 0.83 9.60
C THR A 438 4.53 -0.50 9.91
N VAL A 439 4.34 -1.33 8.89
CA VAL A 439 3.60 -2.59 8.96
C VAL A 439 4.41 -3.69 8.27
N SER A 440 4.46 -4.89 8.85
CA SER A 440 5.06 -6.03 8.15
C SER A 440 4.14 -6.54 7.03
N ALA A 441 4.64 -7.41 6.15
CA ALA A 441 3.85 -7.99 5.08
C ALA A 441 2.65 -8.81 5.58
N ALA A 442 2.67 -9.28 6.83
CA ALA A 442 1.53 -9.95 7.45
C ALA A 442 0.32 -9.02 7.63
N GLY A 443 0.53 -7.71 7.74
CA GLY A 443 -0.55 -6.73 7.87
C GLY A 443 -1.34 -6.82 9.19
N GLU A 444 -0.83 -7.55 10.18
CA GLU A 444 -1.54 -7.80 11.45
C GLU A 444 -1.20 -6.77 12.54
N GLU A 445 0.03 -6.26 12.53
CA GLU A 445 0.54 -5.34 13.53
C GLU A 445 1.29 -4.19 12.87
N ALA A 446 1.22 -3.03 13.52
CA ALA A 446 1.97 -1.85 13.13
C ALA A 446 2.85 -1.37 14.27
N TYR A 447 3.92 -0.69 13.87
CA TYR A 447 4.82 0.03 14.76
C TYR A 447 4.72 1.52 14.46
N LEU A 448 4.77 2.33 15.51
CA LEU A 448 4.68 3.79 15.40
C LEU A 448 5.45 4.48 16.53
N VAL A 449 5.66 5.77 16.38
CA VAL A 449 6.25 6.62 17.42
C VAL A 449 5.15 7.39 18.13
N SER A 450 5.22 7.43 19.47
CA SER A 450 4.29 8.18 20.30
C SER A 450 4.97 8.70 21.56
N ALA A 451 4.53 9.86 22.04
CA ALA A 451 4.95 10.41 23.34
C ALA A 451 4.10 9.88 24.51
N ARG A 452 3.02 9.15 24.24
CA ARG A 452 2.10 8.66 25.29
C ARG A 452 2.74 7.52 26.06
N LYS A 453 3.07 7.76 27.35
CA LYS A 453 3.63 6.74 28.26
C LYS A 453 5.00 6.20 27.80
N GLY A 454 5.84 7.07 27.24
CA GLY A 454 7.25 6.73 26.99
C GLY A 454 8.04 6.55 28.29
N ILE A 455 9.16 5.86 28.21
CA ILE A 455 10.11 5.70 29.32
C ILE A 455 10.69 7.07 29.68
N ASP A 456 10.57 7.48 30.95
CA ASP A 456 11.06 8.79 31.42
C ASP A 456 10.54 10.01 30.61
N ASN A 457 9.32 9.90 30.04
CA ASN A 457 8.70 10.89 29.15
C ASN A 457 9.40 11.07 27.78
N SER A 458 10.18 10.08 27.32
CA SER A 458 10.71 10.03 25.96
C SER A 458 9.60 9.85 24.90
N LYS A 459 9.95 10.08 23.63
CA LYS A 459 9.21 9.50 22.49
C LYS A 459 9.74 8.09 22.27
N ASP A 460 8.82 7.12 22.25
CA ASP A 460 9.13 5.69 22.19
C ASP A 460 8.44 5.02 21.00
N ILE A 461 8.92 3.83 20.66
CA ILE A 461 8.29 2.96 19.67
C ILE A 461 7.24 2.07 20.34
N PHE A 462 6.05 2.07 19.78
CA PHE A 462 4.91 1.27 20.22
C PHE A 462 4.46 0.30 19.14
N ARG A 463 3.82 -0.79 19.57
CA ARG A 463 3.15 -1.76 18.71
C ARG A 463 1.64 -1.74 18.93
N ILE A 464 0.88 -1.86 17.85
CA ILE A 464 -0.57 -2.01 17.85
C ILE A 464 -1.03 -3.15 16.94
N ASN A 465 -2.17 -3.77 17.26
CA ASN A 465 -2.83 -4.74 16.39
C ASN A 465 -3.76 -4.03 15.41
N LEU A 466 -3.54 -4.19 14.11
CA LEU A 466 -4.39 -3.58 13.09
C LEU A 466 -5.80 -4.20 13.08
N THR A 467 -6.81 -3.34 13.11
CA THR A 467 -8.19 -3.80 12.91
C THR A 467 -8.44 -4.09 11.42
N PRO A 468 -9.31 -5.07 11.07
CA PRO A 468 -9.48 -5.51 9.68
C PRO A 468 -9.73 -4.38 8.67
N THR A 469 -10.42 -3.32 9.08
CA THR A 469 -10.73 -2.15 8.25
C THR A 469 -9.49 -1.38 7.79
N PHE A 470 -8.43 -1.37 8.59
CA PHE A 470 -7.18 -0.64 8.33
C PHE A 470 -6.05 -1.57 7.86
N ARG A 471 -6.32 -2.83 7.54
CA ARG A 471 -5.30 -3.76 7.04
C ARG A 471 -5.03 -3.56 5.56
N PRO A 472 -3.78 -3.73 5.11
CA PRO A 472 -3.47 -3.81 3.69
C PRO A 472 -4.08 -5.06 3.06
N GLU A 473 -4.07 -5.12 1.73
CA GLU A 473 -4.45 -6.33 1.00
C GLU A 473 -3.47 -7.47 1.29
N VAL A 474 -3.96 -8.69 1.16
CA VAL A 474 -3.21 -9.90 1.47
C VAL A 474 -2.07 -10.10 0.48
N VAL A 475 -0.91 -10.51 1.00
CA VAL A 475 0.27 -10.87 0.20
C VAL A 475 0.82 -12.24 0.60
N THR A 476 1.63 -12.83 -0.28
CA THR A 476 2.42 -14.04 -0.01
C THR A 476 3.90 -13.71 -0.07
N LEU A 477 4.68 -14.11 0.93
CA LEU A 477 6.14 -14.04 0.86
C LEU A 477 6.68 -15.31 0.22
N VAL A 478 7.53 -15.17 -0.79
CA VAL A 478 8.33 -16.29 -1.31
C VAL A 478 9.77 -16.09 -0.86
N ARG A 479 10.33 -17.12 -0.20
CA ARG A 479 11.64 -17.09 0.43
C ARG A 479 12.44 -18.29 -0.01
N GLY A 480 13.74 -18.15 -0.14
CA GLY A 480 14.60 -19.28 -0.47
C GLY A 480 16.01 -18.83 -0.71
N ARG A 481 16.82 -19.66 -1.36
CA ARG A 481 18.18 -19.32 -1.77
C ARG A 481 18.34 -19.49 -3.27
N VAL A 482 19.24 -18.69 -3.84
CA VAL A 482 19.74 -18.89 -5.20
C VAL A 482 21.02 -19.69 -5.14
N LEU A 483 20.99 -20.88 -5.75
CA LEU A 483 22.09 -21.84 -5.69
C LEU A 483 22.53 -22.24 -7.10
N ASP A 484 23.82 -22.51 -7.25
CA ASP A 484 24.32 -23.20 -8.43
C ASP A 484 23.72 -24.62 -8.49
N ALA A 485 23.16 -24.99 -9.64
CA ALA A 485 22.42 -26.24 -9.80
C ALA A 485 23.28 -27.48 -9.53
N ALA A 486 24.58 -27.44 -9.85
CA ALA A 486 25.49 -28.58 -9.73
C ALA A 486 26.20 -28.63 -8.38
N THR A 487 26.79 -27.51 -7.96
CA THR A 487 27.64 -27.40 -6.77
C THR A 487 26.86 -27.08 -5.51
N LYS A 488 25.60 -26.62 -5.64
CA LYS A 488 24.74 -26.15 -4.53
C LYS A 488 25.31 -24.97 -3.73
N LYS A 489 26.33 -24.30 -4.26
CA LYS A 489 26.90 -23.09 -3.66
C LYS A 489 25.98 -21.89 -3.89
N PRO A 490 25.92 -20.93 -2.94
CA PRO A 490 25.11 -19.73 -3.11
C PRO A 490 25.64 -18.84 -4.22
N ILE A 491 24.74 -18.24 -4.98
CA ILE A 491 25.04 -17.28 -6.04
C ILE A 491 24.43 -15.92 -5.70
N VAL A 492 25.21 -14.86 -5.90
CA VAL A 492 24.70 -13.49 -5.88
C VAL A 492 23.93 -13.23 -7.17
N ALA A 493 22.64 -12.92 -7.04
CA ALA A 493 21.73 -12.71 -8.13
C ALA A 493 20.70 -11.62 -7.81
N THR A 494 20.07 -11.09 -8.86
CA THR A 494 18.87 -10.27 -8.76
C THR A 494 17.66 -11.15 -9.04
N ILE A 495 16.67 -11.15 -8.15
CA ILE A 495 15.40 -11.82 -8.39
C ILE A 495 14.49 -10.85 -9.13
N HIS A 496 13.91 -11.29 -10.23
CA HIS A 496 12.90 -10.57 -10.98
C HIS A 496 11.58 -11.32 -10.87
N TYR A 497 10.48 -10.60 -10.60
CA TYR A 497 9.15 -11.19 -10.56
C TYR A 497 8.13 -10.33 -11.31
N GLU A 498 7.24 -11.02 -12.01
CA GLU A 498 6.33 -10.44 -13.01
C GLU A 498 4.94 -11.05 -12.90
N ASN A 499 3.93 -10.31 -13.36
CA ASN A 499 2.60 -10.85 -13.57
C ASN A 499 2.60 -11.64 -14.89
N LEU A 500 2.29 -12.93 -14.84
CA LEU A 500 2.35 -13.80 -16.03
C LEU A 500 1.26 -13.46 -17.06
N LEU A 501 0.14 -12.89 -16.64
CA LEU A 501 -0.94 -12.51 -17.55
C LEU A 501 -0.57 -11.28 -18.38
N THR A 502 -0.01 -10.25 -17.74
CA THR A 502 0.31 -8.97 -18.41
C THR A 502 1.75 -8.94 -18.93
N GLY A 503 2.65 -9.76 -18.39
CA GLY A 503 4.09 -9.69 -18.63
C GLY A 503 4.78 -8.50 -17.94
N GLU A 504 4.06 -7.75 -17.10
CA GLU A 504 4.61 -6.62 -16.36
C GLU A 504 5.54 -7.10 -15.25
N GLU A 505 6.76 -6.57 -15.20
CA GLU A 505 7.68 -6.84 -14.10
C GLU A 505 7.30 -6.01 -12.87
N ILE A 506 6.79 -6.69 -11.84
CA ILE A 506 6.20 -6.11 -10.65
C ILE A 506 7.27 -5.63 -9.67
N GLY A 507 8.41 -6.32 -9.60
CA GLY A 507 9.49 -5.89 -8.74
C GLY A 507 10.77 -6.70 -8.88
N VAL A 508 11.75 -6.28 -8.08
CA VAL A 508 13.07 -6.87 -7.99
C VAL A 508 13.51 -7.02 -6.54
N ALA A 509 14.38 -8.00 -6.29
CA ALA A 509 15.03 -8.23 -5.00
C ALA A 509 16.50 -8.65 -5.22
N GLU A 510 17.35 -8.51 -4.22
CA GLU A 510 18.75 -8.91 -4.28
C GLU A 510 18.99 -10.10 -3.34
N THR A 511 19.76 -11.09 -3.76
CA THR A 511 20.12 -12.19 -2.86
C THR A 511 21.18 -11.75 -1.85
N SER A 512 21.14 -12.33 -0.66
CA SER A 512 22.19 -12.21 0.35
C SER A 512 23.52 -12.70 -0.23
N PRO A 513 24.60 -11.90 -0.17
CA PRO A 513 25.90 -12.31 -0.66
C PRO A 513 26.59 -13.36 0.21
N VAL A 514 26.04 -13.65 1.39
CA VAL A 514 26.57 -14.65 2.34
C VAL A 514 26.09 -16.05 1.97
N ASP A 515 24.78 -16.21 1.78
CA ASP A 515 24.11 -17.51 1.70
C ASP A 515 23.12 -17.63 0.52
N GLY A 516 23.05 -16.61 -0.34
CA GLY A 516 22.17 -16.59 -1.50
C GLY A 516 20.69 -16.41 -1.15
N SER A 517 20.35 -16.14 0.12
CA SER A 517 18.95 -16.03 0.56
C SER A 517 18.25 -14.81 -0.05
N TYR A 518 16.98 -14.97 -0.41
CA TYR A 518 16.14 -13.92 -0.96
C TYR A 518 14.74 -13.95 -0.36
N THR A 519 14.01 -12.85 -0.46
CA THR A 519 12.59 -12.78 -0.17
C THR A 519 11.91 -11.79 -1.12
N ILE A 520 10.86 -12.24 -1.79
CA ILE A 520 9.98 -11.40 -2.63
C ILE A 520 8.57 -11.39 -2.06
N VAL A 521 7.82 -10.32 -2.33
CA VAL A 521 6.44 -10.15 -1.89
C VAL A 521 5.51 -10.20 -3.09
N LEU A 522 4.55 -11.13 -3.07
CA LEU A 522 3.57 -11.33 -4.13
C LEU A 522 2.17 -10.94 -3.65
N PRO A 523 1.63 -9.79 -4.06
CA PRO A 523 0.25 -9.41 -3.77
C PRO A 523 -0.76 -10.45 -4.28
N SER A 524 -1.86 -10.65 -3.55
CA SER A 524 -2.95 -11.52 -3.99
C SER A 524 -3.65 -10.95 -5.24
N GLY A 525 -4.29 -11.83 -6.03
CA GLY A 525 -5.06 -11.43 -7.22
C GLY A 525 -4.36 -11.62 -8.57
N ALA A 526 -3.18 -12.25 -8.61
CA ALA A 526 -2.50 -12.57 -9.86
C ALA A 526 -1.69 -13.88 -9.79
N HIS A 527 -1.31 -14.37 -10.99
CA HIS A 527 -0.37 -15.46 -11.17
C HIS A 527 1.01 -14.87 -11.52
N TYR A 528 2.00 -15.12 -10.67
CA TYR A 528 3.33 -14.53 -10.81
C TYR A 528 4.34 -15.53 -11.33
N GLY A 529 5.27 -15.05 -12.15
CA GLY A 529 6.50 -15.74 -12.50
C GLY A 529 7.68 -15.05 -11.82
N TYR A 530 8.67 -15.79 -11.37
CA TYR A 530 9.88 -15.22 -10.78
C TYR A 530 11.13 -16.03 -11.15
N ARG A 531 12.28 -15.37 -11.20
CA ARG A 531 13.55 -15.96 -11.59
C ARG A 531 14.72 -15.23 -10.94
N ALA A 532 15.84 -15.92 -10.76
CA ALA A 532 17.11 -15.30 -10.40
C ALA A 532 17.89 -14.92 -11.67
N GLU A 533 18.63 -13.83 -11.64
CA GLU A 533 19.48 -13.38 -12.75
C GLU A 533 20.88 -13.09 -12.23
N SER A 534 21.89 -13.73 -12.85
CA SER A 534 23.30 -13.53 -12.53
C SER A 534 24.15 -13.69 -13.79
N LYS A 535 25.26 -12.95 -13.86
CA LYS A 535 26.14 -12.92 -15.03
C LYS A 535 26.74 -14.31 -15.29
N GLU A 536 26.78 -14.73 -16.56
CA GLU A 536 27.21 -16.06 -17.02
C GLU A 536 26.37 -17.24 -16.49
N TYR A 537 25.16 -16.99 -16.00
CA TYR A 537 24.20 -18.03 -15.62
C TYR A 537 22.90 -17.90 -16.42
N LEU A 538 22.24 -19.04 -16.60
CA LEU A 538 20.85 -19.14 -17.01
C LEU A 538 19.99 -19.59 -15.83
N ALA A 539 18.78 -19.09 -15.80
CA ALA A 539 17.87 -19.30 -14.68
C ALA A 539 16.79 -20.32 -15.00
N GLU A 540 16.54 -21.23 -14.06
CA GLU A 540 15.23 -21.88 -13.99
C GLU A 540 14.26 -20.85 -13.40
N SER A 541 13.22 -20.48 -14.16
CA SER A 541 12.12 -19.69 -13.64
C SER A 541 11.21 -20.53 -12.76
N ASP A 542 10.41 -19.88 -11.94
CA ASP A 542 9.35 -20.52 -11.16
C ASP A 542 8.10 -19.65 -11.22
N ASN A 543 6.99 -20.15 -10.69
CA ASN A 543 5.74 -19.41 -10.63
C ASN A 543 4.92 -19.76 -9.41
N LEU A 544 4.06 -18.83 -9.01
CA LEU A 544 3.09 -19.03 -7.94
C LEU A 544 1.79 -18.33 -8.28
N ASP A 545 0.71 -19.11 -8.32
CA ASP A 545 -0.64 -18.58 -8.42
C ASP A 545 -1.14 -18.18 -7.02
N VAL A 546 -1.34 -16.87 -6.85
CA VAL A 546 -1.88 -16.29 -5.61
C VAL A 546 -3.21 -15.55 -5.86
N THR A 547 -3.90 -15.86 -6.97
CA THR A 547 -5.12 -15.16 -7.38
C THR A 547 -6.22 -15.19 -6.31
N ASP A 548 -6.41 -16.34 -5.65
CA ASP A 548 -7.48 -16.53 -4.66
C ASP A 548 -6.99 -16.52 -3.20
N ARG A 549 -5.79 -15.98 -2.92
CA ARG A 549 -5.24 -15.97 -1.55
C ARG A 549 -5.99 -14.98 -0.66
N GLN A 550 -6.68 -15.50 0.36
CA GLN A 550 -7.47 -14.72 1.32
C GLN A 550 -6.75 -14.47 2.66
N LYS A 551 -5.58 -15.06 2.86
CA LYS A 551 -4.76 -14.92 4.08
C LYS A 551 -3.29 -14.83 3.73
N TYR A 552 -2.55 -14.13 4.58
CA TYR A 552 -1.09 -14.08 4.52
C TYR A 552 -0.52 -15.50 4.51
N SER A 553 0.52 -15.72 3.69
CA SER A 553 1.26 -16.98 3.69
C SER A 553 2.73 -16.77 3.36
N GLU A 554 3.57 -17.70 3.81
CA GLU A 554 4.97 -17.81 3.41
C GLU A 554 5.18 -19.11 2.62
N VAL A 555 5.94 -19.04 1.52
CA VAL A 555 6.34 -20.18 0.69
C VAL A 555 7.85 -20.24 0.64
N ASN A 556 8.41 -21.44 0.85
CA ASN A 556 9.85 -21.68 0.69
C ASN A 556 10.13 -22.27 -0.70
N GLN A 557 10.95 -21.57 -1.49
CA GLN A 557 11.33 -21.97 -2.84
C GLN A 557 12.79 -21.58 -3.15
N ASP A 558 13.69 -22.58 -3.19
CA ASP A 558 15.05 -22.36 -3.70
C ASP A 558 15.02 -22.23 -5.24
N LEU A 559 15.84 -21.34 -5.77
CA LEU A 559 16.04 -21.15 -7.21
C LEU A 559 17.40 -21.68 -7.61
N TYR A 560 17.47 -22.29 -8.80
CA TYR A 560 18.70 -22.87 -9.32
C TYR A 560 19.16 -22.13 -10.58
N LEU A 561 20.44 -21.81 -10.59
CA LEU A 561 21.12 -21.24 -11.75
C LEU A 561 22.06 -22.27 -12.35
N VAL A 562 22.06 -22.33 -13.68
CA VAL A 562 22.91 -23.23 -14.47
C VAL A 562 23.94 -22.37 -15.21
N PRO A 563 25.24 -22.71 -15.20
CA PRO A 563 26.23 -21.95 -15.96
C PRO A 563 25.86 -21.84 -17.44
N PHE A 564 26.11 -20.69 -18.05
CA PHE A 564 25.82 -20.47 -19.45
C PHE A 564 26.86 -21.14 -20.35
N ALA A 565 26.75 -22.47 -20.53
CA ALA A 565 27.73 -23.31 -21.23
C ALA A 565 27.07 -24.36 -22.13
N VAL A 566 27.82 -24.84 -23.14
CA VAL A 566 27.36 -25.91 -24.05
C VAL A 566 27.09 -27.20 -23.25
N GLY A 567 26.00 -27.89 -23.62
CA GLY A 567 25.54 -29.13 -22.97
C GLY A 567 24.61 -28.89 -21.77
N GLN A 568 24.54 -27.67 -21.25
CA GLN A 568 23.66 -27.34 -20.14
C GLN A 568 22.19 -27.33 -20.58
N THR A 569 21.32 -27.85 -19.70
CA THR A 569 19.88 -27.97 -19.93
C THR A 569 19.14 -27.12 -18.90
N ILE A 570 18.14 -26.37 -19.35
CA ILE A 570 17.39 -25.40 -18.54
C ILE A 570 15.91 -25.66 -18.72
N LYS A 571 15.20 -25.82 -17.60
CA LYS A 571 13.75 -26.01 -17.58
C LYS A 571 13.04 -24.66 -17.79
N LEU A 572 12.02 -24.66 -18.64
CA LEU A 572 11.13 -23.53 -18.89
C LEU A 572 9.83 -23.74 -18.10
N ASN A 573 9.86 -23.52 -16.78
CA ASN A 573 8.74 -23.86 -15.88
C ASN A 573 7.48 -23.02 -16.13
N ASN A 574 7.64 -21.87 -16.78
CA ASN A 574 6.55 -20.94 -17.08
C ASN A 574 6.03 -21.10 -18.52
N ILE A 575 6.03 -22.33 -19.05
CA ILE A 575 5.45 -22.68 -20.35
C ILE A 575 4.22 -23.56 -20.14
N PHE A 576 3.07 -22.96 -20.38
CA PHE A 576 1.75 -23.58 -20.19
C PHE A 576 1.06 -23.84 -21.53
N PHE A 577 0.42 -25.00 -21.63
CA PHE A 577 -0.40 -25.38 -22.77
C PHE A 577 -1.88 -25.52 -22.35
N ALA A 578 -2.79 -25.36 -23.30
CA ALA A 578 -4.18 -25.79 -23.08
C ALA A 578 -4.23 -27.31 -22.82
N GLN A 579 -5.17 -27.76 -21.99
CA GLN A 579 -5.25 -29.17 -21.58
C GLN A 579 -5.33 -30.09 -22.81
N SER A 580 -4.47 -31.11 -22.83
CA SER A 580 -4.33 -32.08 -23.94
C SER A 580 -4.10 -31.45 -25.32
N LYS A 581 -3.60 -30.22 -25.38
CA LYS A 581 -3.30 -29.47 -26.60
C LYS A 581 -1.84 -29.00 -26.59
N TYR A 582 -1.38 -28.55 -27.77
CA TYR A 582 -0.08 -27.89 -27.97
C TYR A 582 -0.21 -26.37 -28.14
N THR A 583 -1.42 -25.82 -28.04
CA THR A 583 -1.65 -24.37 -28.03
C THR A 583 -1.07 -23.76 -26.75
N LEU A 584 -0.12 -22.83 -26.91
CA LEU A 584 0.45 -22.04 -25.81
C LEU A 584 -0.61 -21.15 -25.18
N ARG A 585 -0.61 -21.05 -23.85
CA ARG A 585 -1.38 -20.03 -23.13
C ARG A 585 -0.63 -18.70 -23.15
N GLU A 586 -1.38 -17.61 -22.97
CA GLU A 586 -0.82 -16.26 -22.91
C GLU A 586 0.20 -16.10 -21.77
N THR A 587 -0.04 -16.78 -20.63
CA THR A 587 0.87 -16.82 -19.48
C THR A 587 2.23 -17.44 -19.77
N SER A 588 2.42 -18.06 -20.95
CA SER A 588 3.70 -18.61 -21.41
C SER A 588 4.59 -17.58 -22.11
N TYR A 589 4.01 -16.49 -22.60
CA TYR A 589 4.73 -15.55 -23.46
C TYR A 589 5.85 -14.78 -22.76
N PRO A 590 5.74 -14.38 -21.48
CA PRO A 590 6.85 -13.71 -20.78
C PRO A 590 8.13 -14.57 -20.76
N GLU A 591 8.01 -15.87 -20.48
CA GLU A 591 9.13 -16.83 -20.50
C GLU A 591 9.78 -16.93 -21.90
N LEU A 592 8.96 -17.03 -22.94
CA LEU A 592 9.46 -17.10 -24.31
C LEU A 592 10.13 -15.80 -24.76
N GLN A 593 9.59 -14.63 -24.37
CA GLN A 593 10.20 -13.34 -24.68
C GLN A 593 11.58 -13.19 -24.03
N ARG A 594 11.78 -13.71 -22.82
CA ARG A 594 13.12 -13.78 -22.20
C ARG A 594 14.09 -14.64 -22.99
N LEU A 595 13.68 -15.86 -23.35
CA LEU A 595 14.52 -16.73 -24.17
C LEU A 595 14.87 -16.07 -25.50
N ILE A 596 13.92 -15.38 -26.14
CA ILE A 596 14.16 -14.59 -27.35
C ILE A 596 15.18 -13.48 -27.10
N LYS A 597 15.07 -12.72 -26.00
CA LYS A 597 16.02 -11.67 -25.63
C LYS A 597 17.43 -12.25 -25.48
N THR A 598 17.58 -13.38 -24.79
CA THR A 598 18.87 -14.08 -24.66
C THR A 598 19.41 -14.53 -26.01
N LEU A 599 18.61 -15.16 -26.86
CA LEU A 599 19.05 -15.62 -28.19
C LEU A 599 19.41 -14.47 -29.13
N LYS A 600 18.80 -13.28 -28.95
CA LYS A 600 19.18 -12.06 -29.67
C LYS A 600 20.47 -11.46 -29.15
N ALA A 601 20.68 -11.45 -27.83
CA ALA A 601 21.91 -10.97 -27.20
C ALA A 601 23.12 -11.85 -27.57
N TYR A 602 22.92 -13.15 -27.77
CA TYR A 602 23.97 -14.11 -28.13
C TYR A 602 23.68 -14.77 -29.49
N PRO A 603 24.02 -14.12 -30.63
CA PRO A 603 23.62 -14.58 -31.96
C PRO A 603 24.28 -15.91 -32.40
N GLN A 604 25.39 -16.30 -31.78
CA GLN A 604 26.13 -17.54 -32.08
C GLN A 604 25.53 -18.77 -31.39
N VAL A 605 24.67 -18.56 -30.38
CA VAL A 605 24.11 -19.64 -29.57
C VAL A 605 23.09 -20.43 -30.37
N GLU A 606 23.22 -21.75 -30.36
CA GLU A 606 22.23 -22.68 -30.89
C GLU A 606 21.64 -23.50 -29.74
N ILE A 607 20.33 -23.75 -29.82
CA ILE A 607 19.60 -24.48 -28.79
C ILE A 607 18.80 -25.65 -29.37
N LYS A 608 18.56 -26.64 -28.51
CA LYS A 608 17.61 -27.72 -28.74
C LYS A 608 16.50 -27.66 -27.70
N ILE A 609 15.25 -27.57 -28.13
CA ILE A 609 14.07 -27.56 -27.26
C ILE A 609 13.55 -28.98 -27.12
N GLU A 610 13.45 -29.48 -25.89
CA GLU A 610 13.09 -30.86 -25.57
C GLU A 610 11.73 -30.88 -24.84
N GLY A 611 10.82 -31.73 -25.32
CA GLY A 611 9.44 -31.82 -24.83
C GLY A 611 9.16 -33.15 -24.17
N HIS A 612 8.49 -33.13 -23.02
CA HIS A 612 8.22 -34.33 -22.22
C HIS A 612 6.77 -34.38 -21.75
N THR A 613 6.26 -35.60 -21.60
CA THR A 613 4.97 -35.90 -20.97
C THR A 613 5.19 -36.80 -19.75
N ASP A 614 4.12 -37.02 -19.00
CA ASP A 614 4.05 -38.16 -18.10
C ASP A 614 3.66 -39.44 -18.87
N ASN A 615 3.52 -40.54 -18.13
CA ASN A 615 3.15 -41.86 -18.65
C ASN A 615 1.63 -42.09 -18.77
N GLN A 616 0.78 -41.07 -18.64
CA GLN A 616 -0.67 -41.24 -18.74
C GLN A 616 -1.13 -41.09 -20.20
N GLY A 617 -1.99 -42.01 -20.65
CA GLY A 617 -2.49 -42.03 -22.02
C GLY A 617 -1.65 -42.91 -22.96
N ASP A 618 -1.92 -42.78 -24.26
CA ASP A 618 -1.25 -43.57 -25.29
C ASP A 618 0.19 -43.06 -25.55
N PRO A 619 1.23 -43.92 -25.46
CA PRO A 619 2.62 -43.51 -25.65
C PRO A 619 2.93 -42.87 -27.02
N ALA A 620 2.27 -43.31 -28.09
CA ALA A 620 2.48 -42.74 -29.43
C ALA A 620 1.83 -41.35 -29.54
N LEU A 621 0.65 -41.16 -28.93
CA LEU A 621 0.02 -39.84 -28.82
C LEU A 621 0.83 -38.90 -27.92
N ASN A 622 1.41 -39.39 -26.84
CA ASN A 622 2.27 -38.60 -25.95
C ASN A 622 3.57 -38.16 -26.62
N LEU A 623 4.19 -39.04 -27.41
CA LEU A 623 5.35 -38.69 -28.23
C LEU A 623 5.00 -37.58 -29.22
N LYS A 624 3.90 -37.74 -29.96
CA LYS A 624 3.41 -36.72 -30.90
C LYS A 624 3.09 -35.41 -30.19
N LEU A 625 2.37 -35.44 -29.08
CA LEU A 625 2.01 -34.25 -28.30
C LEU A 625 3.24 -33.50 -27.81
N SER A 626 4.25 -34.21 -27.29
CA SER A 626 5.49 -33.58 -26.83
C SER A 626 6.24 -32.91 -27.99
N GLN A 627 6.25 -33.52 -29.18
CA GLN A 627 6.87 -32.95 -30.38
C GLN A 627 6.10 -31.72 -30.87
N ASP A 628 4.77 -31.79 -30.93
CA ASP A 628 3.92 -30.68 -31.36
C ASP A 628 4.07 -29.46 -30.44
N ARG A 629 4.20 -29.69 -29.13
CA ARG A 629 4.45 -28.62 -28.13
C ARG A 629 5.75 -27.87 -28.38
N VAL A 630 6.87 -28.58 -28.57
CA VAL A 630 8.16 -27.91 -28.82
C VAL A 630 8.22 -27.26 -30.21
N ASN A 631 7.49 -27.80 -31.19
CA ASN A 631 7.33 -27.18 -32.50
C ASN A 631 6.59 -25.84 -32.40
N GLU A 632 5.52 -25.76 -31.59
CA GLU A 632 4.79 -24.50 -31.39
C GLU A 632 5.65 -23.46 -30.65
N VAL A 633 6.46 -23.89 -29.66
CA VAL A 633 7.45 -23.04 -29.00
C VAL A 633 8.47 -22.49 -30.01
N LYS A 634 9.08 -23.36 -30.83
CA LYS A 634 10.03 -22.95 -31.88
C LYS A 634 9.38 -21.95 -32.84
N LYS A 635 8.17 -22.25 -33.32
CA LYS A 635 7.41 -21.40 -34.25
C LYS A 635 7.20 -20.00 -33.67
N TYR A 636 6.83 -19.89 -32.39
CA TYR A 636 6.70 -18.60 -31.73
C TYR A 636 8.04 -17.84 -31.67
N ILE A 637 9.12 -18.50 -31.24
CA ILE A 637 10.45 -17.88 -31.14
C ILE A 637 10.93 -17.37 -32.52
N VAL A 638 10.74 -18.17 -33.57
CA VAL A 638 11.09 -17.79 -34.94
C VAL A 638 10.25 -16.61 -35.42
N SER A 639 8.96 -16.57 -35.10
CA SER A 639 8.08 -15.44 -35.46
C SER A 639 8.52 -14.11 -34.85
N LYS A 640 9.34 -14.13 -33.80
CA LYS A 640 9.90 -12.94 -33.12
C LYS A 640 11.33 -12.58 -33.59
N GLY A 641 11.79 -13.20 -34.68
CA GLY A 641 13.00 -12.83 -35.41
C GLY A 641 14.25 -13.63 -35.07
N VAL A 642 14.16 -14.76 -34.37
CA VAL A 642 15.29 -15.66 -34.17
C VAL A 642 15.38 -16.65 -35.34
N SER A 643 16.57 -16.87 -35.90
CA SER A 643 16.75 -17.79 -37.04
C SER A 643 16.31 -19.22 -36.69
N SER A 644 15.48 -19.82 -37.54
CA SER A 644 15.02 -21.21 -37.40
C SER A 644 16.17 -22.23 -37.39
N SER A 645 17.29 -21.92 -38.06
CA SER A 645 18.49 -22.79 -38.08
C SER A 645 19.16 -22.93 -36.72
N ARG A 646 18.93 -21.97 -35.80
CA ARG A 646 19.52 -21.97 -34.46
C ARG A 646 18.72 -22.77 -33.43
N ILE A 647 17.57 -23.30 -33.83
CA ILE A 647 16.63 -23.96 -32.91
C ILE A 647 16.27 -25.33 -33.47
N THR A 648 16.66 -26.38 -32.77
CA THR A 648 16.20 -27.74 -33.03
C THR A 648 15.17 -28.16 -31.98
N THR A 649 14.36 -29.17 -32.27
CA THR A 649 13.24 -29.58 -31.42
C THR A 649 13.15 -31.10 -31.36
N GLU A 650 12.95 -31.68 -30.19
CA GLU A 650 12.71 -33.11 -30.03
C GLU A 650 11.67 -33.39 -28.93
N GLY A 651 10.64 -34.17 -29.26
CA GLY A 651 9.68 -34.72 -28.32
C GLY A 651 10.11 -36.09 -27.84
N PHE A 652 10.14 -36.31 -26.52
CA PHE A 652 10.49 -37.59 -25.90
C PHE A 652 9.28 -38.38 -25.39
N GLY A 653 8.08 -37.79 -25.37
CA GLY A 653 6.95 -38.36 -24.65
C GLY A 653 7.31 -38.64 -23.19
N ASP A 654 7.02 -39.85 -22.73
CA ASP A 654 7.25 -40.32 -21.36
C ASP A 654 8.62 -41.01 -21.15
N LYS A 655 9.46 -41.09 -22.19
CA LYS A 655 10.70 -41.90 -22.19
C LYS A 655 11.83 -41.37 -21.32
N LYS A 656 11.74 -40.12 -20.86
CA LYS A 656 12.77 -39.44 -20.03
C LYS A 656 12.14 -38.79 -18.79
N PRO A 657 11.62 -39.60 -17.84
CA PRO A 657 11.06 -39.07 -16.60
C PRO A 657 12.18 -38.54 -15.69
N ILE A 658 11.90 -37.45 -14.97
CA ILE A 658 12.78 -36.87 -13.96
C ILE A 658 12.27 -37.13 -12.53
N ALA A 659 11.05 -37.62 -12.39
CA ALA A 659 10.43 -38.01 -11.14
C ALA A 659 9.54 -39.25 -11.34
N SER A 660 9.16 -39.90 -10.24
CA SER A 660 8.23 -41.04 -10.28
C SER A 660 6.90 -40.65 -10.95
N ASN A 661 6.31 -41.59 -11.69
CA ASN A 661 4.98 -41.46 -12.27
C ASN A 661 3.88 -42.09 -11.39
N ASP A 662 4.18 -42.43 -10.13
CA ASP A 662 3.23 -43.14 -9.27
C ASP A 662 2.17 -42.19 -8.71
N GLN A 663 2.56 -40.97 -8.33
CA GLN A 663 1.65 -39.97 -7.76
C GLN A 663 1.55 -38.73 -8.64
N GLU A 664 0.41 -38.04 -8.58
CA GLU A 664 0.17 -36.86 -9.43
C GLU A 664 1.13 -35.70 -9.12
N GLU A 665 1.53 -35.56 -7.85
CA GLU A 665 2.55 -34.64 -7.36
C GLU A 665 3.88 -34.81 -8.07
N THR A 666 4.33 -36.03 -8.30
CA THR A 666 5.62 -36.31 -8.95
C THR A 666 5.46 -36.42 -10.46
N ARG A 667 4.32 -36.95 -10.94
CA ARG A 667 3.97 -37.07 -12.36
C ARG A 667 3.98 -35.72 -13.07
N ARG A 668 3.46 -34.67 -12.42
CA ARG A 668 3.42 -33.32 -13.01
C ARG A 668 4.80 -32.79 -13.38
N LEU A 669 5.85 -33.19 -12.65
CA LEU A 669 7.23 -32.76 -12.92
C LEU A 669 7.75 -33.31 -14.25
N ASN A 670 7.20 -34.44 -14.74
CA ASN A 670 7.57 -35.03 -16.02
C ASN A 670 6.95 -34.28 -17.21
N ARG A 671 5.86 -33.54 -17.00
CA ARG A 671 5.21 -32.70 -18.03
C ARG A 671 5.92 -31.36 -18.13
N ARG A 672 6.99 -31.30 -18.93
CA ARG A 672 7.89 -30.13 -18.98
C ARG A 672 8.39 -29.84 -20.40
N VAL A 673 8.87 -28.62 -20.58
CA VAL A 673 9.68 -28.19 -21.71
C VAL A 673 11.01 -27.70 -21.16
N GLU A 674 12.10 -28.14 -21.78
CA GLU A 674 13.45 -27.69 -21.45
C GLU A 674 14.18 -27.30 -22.73
N PHE A 675 15.24 -26.50 -22.61
CA PHE A 675 16.15 -26.26 -23.71
C PHE A 675 17.58 -26.57 -23.32
N ARG A 676 18.37 -27.01 -24.30
CA ARG A 676 19.78 -27.34 -24.16
C ARG A 676 20.60 -26.45 -25.07
N ILE A 677 21.70 -25.91 -24.57
CA ILE A 677 22.68 -25.21 -25.41
C ILE A 677 23.49 -26.24 -26.20
N THR A 678 23.40 -26.21 -27.52
CA THR A 678 24.16 -27.10 -28.40
C THR A 678 25.43 -26.45 -28.94
N LYS A 679 25.49 -25.11 -28.94
CA LYS A 679 26.63 -24.30 -29.36
C LYS A 679 26.58 -22.93 -28.68
N LYS A 680 27.72 -22.34 -28.33
CA LYS A 680 27.85 -21.00 -27.73
C LYS A 680 28.92 -20.22 -28.47
#